data_AF-A0A1H9P3I3-F1
#
_entry.id   AF-A0A1H9P3I3-F1
#
_cell.length_a   1.000
_cell.length_b   1.000
_cell.length_c   1.000
_cell.angle_alpha   90.00
_cell.angle_beta   90.00
_cell.angle_gamma   90.00
#
_symmetry.space_group_name_H-M   'P 1'
#
loop_
_entity.id
_entity.type
_entity.pdbx_description
1 polymer ?
#
loop_
_entity_poly.entity_id
_entity_poly.type
_entity_poly.pdbx_seq_one_letter_code
_entity_poly.pdbx_strand_id
1 'polypeptide(L)'
;MQNHFLLFSRLSALLSCLIILGGCQQTEFPTHERALSPWVFRSVLDDQPRMLTAALHKDLFVAYSAETGALYKAWKGDVDLDGAVYTTAHGPQPEAIGKVWLKDTMAQHWLLYQQGNMSPVRPDVQYLGHEIKDGQLYIKSKLMATDGSFNVTVTERPEVILRENGLMGLERTFFVEGVPENSSLALRCVIDGIPTSKSISTNARFEVMEQQDVRTSNLRALSIYGVLTMATDQPTYLRTHFVRSPTLPDDNADAGAILADAREAGEKLIERNGCKTCHNTRVKTIGPAYMAIAERYPNTTASLEKLSAKVIKGGAGVWGKAAMTAHDHIPPSDIRTMVQWVLDLDKDSEAEMVAEDPGILFASKTDALEADPAITDDGLGAGARAEVFPVPDGISRLEQVAWEKEPLFTGVVPRIRFDGADFGKLEDLFAIRFSGYLKIPETSNYLFRLASDDGSRLIIDGQEIVNADGLHGPEARDGEIALAAGNHPFTIEYFENGGGQTVIFEWRSFFSPEWQTVPTENLGYDLRQNLVAELPEPMDRGKIRPGDATRLTDVHPAYTLRQARPDGFTPKVGGMDFLSDGRLVVSTWDAEGAVYLIDGVQTGEPSQMTTKKIATGLAEPLGLKVVDDEIYIMQKQELTRLIDHDGDELIDEYQTVCNDWETTANFHEFGFGLAYEAPYFYATLAIGILPGGASAPNQPRSRGKCVRIHRETGELEYIASGLRTPNGINQGVDGELFIADNQGDWLPASKILHVTEGAFFNSYAVPGEENKTVKPPVVWLPQDEIGNSPSTPNYLNDGPYKGQMIHGEITHGGLKRVFVEQVNGQYQGTVFRFIQGLEAGVNRNVWGPDGALYIGMVGSTGNWGDAGKLYYGLQSVKYNGEPAFEVLAIRTEADGFELEFTQPVAEGFGKSAAEFPLTRWYYLPTANYGGPKMDETPLTVNDIQWSADRKKVRLTFDGLKTEHVYYFRLPQEWRDTSGRQLWSTESWTTVNYVPQVSR
;
A
#
# COMPACT_ATOMS: atom_id res chain seq x y z
N MET A 1 -68.51 23.90 24.26
CA MET A 1 -67.65 25.02 24.72
C MET A 1 -66.80 24.47 25.86
N GLN A 2 -65.63 23.88 25.59
CA GLN A 2 -64.33 24.46 25.21
C GLN A 2 -63.44 24.86 26.40
N ASN A 3 -62.47 23.96 26.64
CA ASN A 3 -61.05 24.14 27.00
C ASN A 3 -60.65 25.07 28.16
N HIS A 4 -60.22 24.46 29.28
CA HIS A 4 -58.82 24.52 29.75
C HIS A 4 -58.59 23.48 30.87
N PHE A 5 -57.56 22.64 30.70
CA PHE A 5 -57.10 21.63 31.65
C PHE A 5 -55.57 21.75 31.78
N LEU A 6 -55.05 21.33 32.94
CA LEU A 6 -53.65 21.21 33.37
C LEU A 6 -53.11 22.41 34.16
N LEU A 7 -53.23 22.32 35.49
CA LEU A 7 -52.09 22.31 36.42
C LEU A 7 -52.61 22.13 37.87
N PHE A 8 -51.78 21.51 38.72
CA PHE A 8 -51.89 21.37 40.18
C PHE A 8 -52.65 20.15 40.77
N SER A 9 -51.98 18.99 40.72
CA SER A 9 -52.04 18.00 41.80
C SER A 9 -50.62 17.50 42.15
N ARG A 10 -49.91 18.25 42.99
CA ARG A 10 -48.70 17.85 43.72
C ARG A 10 -48.95 18.12 45.21
N LEU A 11 -48.33 17.31 46.08
CA LEU A 11 -48.40 17.26 47.55
C LEU A 11 -49.55 16.42 48.12
N SER A 12 -49.37 15.10 48.17
CA SER A 12 -49.80 14.21 49.29
C SER A 12 -49.34 12.74 49.14
N ALA A 13 -48.67 12.36 48.06
CA ALA A 13 -48.14 11.00 47.85
C ALA A 13 -46.62 10.89 48.12
N LEU A 14 -46.17 11.41 49.26
CA LEU A 14 -44.74 11.53 49.60
C LEU A 14 -44.50 11.29 51.10
N LEU A 15 -44.94 10.14 51.65
CA LEU A 15 -44.44 9.69 52.98
C LEU A 15 -44.68 8.21 53.36
N SER A 16 -45.09 7.30 52.46
CA SER A 16 -45.47 5.94 52.88
C SER A 16 -44.88 4.77 52.09
N CYS A 17 -43.81 5.00 51.30
CA CYS A 17 -43.02 3.93 50.68
C CYS A 17 -41.52 4.04 51.00
N LEU A 18 -41.19 4.49 52.22
CA LEU A 18 -39.91 4.13 52.84
C LEU A 18 -40.09 2.74 53.47
N ILE A 19 -39.07 1.88 53.35
CA ILE A 19 -38.97 0.48 53.83
C ILE A 19 -39.42 -0.57 52.79
N ILE A 20 -38.74 -0.64 51.65
CA ILE A 20 -38.13 -1.88 51.10
C ILE A 20 -36.83 -1.45 50.40
N LEU A 21 -35.79 -1.13 51.19
CA LEU A 21 -34.41 -1.10 50.72
C LEU A 21 -33.90 -2.56 50.72
N GLY A 22 -34.26 -3.31 49.68
CA GLY A 22 -33.53 -4.50 49.28
C GLY A 22 -32.41 -4.04 48.35
N GLY A 23 -31.18 -4.04 48.85
CA GLY A 23 -30.02 -3.60 48.07
C GLY A 23 -29.81 -4.46 46.84
N CYS A 24 -30.04 -3.90 45.65
CA CYS A 24 -29.25 -4.26 44.49
C CYS A 24 -27.83 -3.74 44.78
N GLN A 25 -26.96 -4.63 45.25
CA GLN A 25 -25.53 -4.45 45.03
C GLN A 25 -25.37 -4.32 43.51
N GLN A 26 -25.13 -3.10 43.01
CA GLN A 26 -24.28 -2.97 41.83
C GLN A 26 -23.00 -3.71 42.22
N THR A 27 -22.78 -4.87 41.61
CA THR A 27 -21.48 -5.51 41.63
C THR A 27 -20.54 -4.53 40.95
N GLU A 28 -19.90 -3.65 41.72
CA GLU A 28 -18.71 -2.94 41.28
C GLU A 28 -17.69 -4.03 40.95
N PHE A 29 -17.52 -4.29 39.65
CA PHE A 29 -16.44 -5.13 39.17
C PHE A 29 -15.12 -4.50 39.61
N PRO A 30 -14.11 -5.29 40.02
CA PRO A 30 -12.79 -4.75 40.32
C PRO A 30 -12.30 -3.95 39.10
N THR A 31 -11.98 -2.67 39.29
CA THR A 31 -11.38 -1.88 38.21
C THR A 31 -9.97 -2.38 37.95
N HIS A 32 -9.79 -3.14 36.88
CA HIS A 32 -8.47 -3.59 36.42
C HIS A 32 -7.76 -2.43 35.70
N GLU A 33 -6.63 -1.95 36.25
CA GLU A 33 -5.80 -0.92 35.61
C GLU A 33 -5.05 -1.54 34.41
N ARG A 34 -5.42 -1.19 33.19
CA ARG A 34 -4.74 -1.61 31.95
C ARG A 34 -3.97 -0.43 31.37
N ALA A 35 -2.68 -0.62 31.12
CA ALA A 35 -1.74 0.47 30.86
C ALA A 35 -1.63 0.89 29.39
N LEU A 36 -2.19 0.11 28.47
CA LEU A 36 -2.14 0.32 27.03
C LEU A 36 -3.56 0.22 26.44
N SER A 37 -3.80 0.84 25.29
CA SER A 37 -5.02 0.64 24.50
C SER A 37 -4.62 0.49 23.03
N PRO A 38 -4.88 -0.66 22.37
CA PRO A 38 -5.44 -1.87 22.96
C PRO A 38 -4.49 -2.51 23.99
N TRP A 39 -5.03 -3.03 25.10
CA TRP A 39 -4.24 -3.73 26.10
C TRP A 39 -4.02 -5.21 25.75
N VAL A 40 -4.78 -5.77 24.78
CA VAL A 40 -4.57 -7.09 24.19
C VAL A 40 -4.48 -6.94 22.69
N PHE A 41 -3.44 -7.48 22.05
CA PHE A 41 -3.30 -7.39 20.61
C PHE A 41 -2.45 -8.53 20.01
N ARG A 42 -2.75 -8.88 18.76
CA ARG A 42 -1.98 -9.81 17.92
C ARG A 42 -0.86 -9.06 17.23
N SER A 43 0.31 -9.67 17.11
CA SER A 43 1.43 -9.06 16.41
C SER A 43 2.53 -10.05 16.00
N VAL A 44 3.57 -9.53 15.33
CA VAL A 44 4.88 -10.19 15.24
C VAL A 44 5.77 -9.57 16.31
N LEU A 45 5.81 -10.16 17.51
CA LEU A 45 6.56 -9.61 18.65
C LEU A 45 7.96 -10.23 18.72
N ASP A 46 9.02 -9.42 18.82
CA ASP A 46 10.41 -9.90 18.94
C ASP A 46 10.80 -10.87 17.79
N ASP A 47 10.47 -10.52 16.54
CA ASP A 47 10.60 -11.38 15.35
C ASP A 47 9.82 -12.72 15.41
N GLN A 48 8.99 -12.94 16.43
CA GLN A 48 8.14 -14.11 16.53
C GLN A 48 6.77 -13.81 15.94
N PRO A 49 6.33 -14.53 14.89
CA PRO A 49 4.96 -14.40 14.40
C PRO A 49 3.97 -14.99 15.41
N ARG A 50 2.68 -14.70 15.23
CA ARG A 50 1.58 -15.36 15.97
C ARG A 50 1.57 -15.09 17.47
N MET A 51 2.05 -13.91 17.86
CA MET A 51 2.11 -13.49 19.26
C MET A 51 0.82 -12.80 19.70
N LEU A 52 0.31 -13.16 20.88
CA LEU A 52 -0.74 -12.43 21.59
C LEU A 52 -0.11 -11.72 22.78
N THR A 53 -0.10 -10.39 22.75
CA THR A 53 0.49 -9.56 23.80
C THR A 53 -0.60 -8.97 24.69
N ALA A 54 -0.37 -8.93 26.00
CA ALA A 54 -1.28 -8.33 26.97
C ALA A 54 -0.56 -7.44 28.00
N ALA A 55 -1.02 -6.20 28.13
CA ALA A 55 -0.59 -5.21 29.13
C ALA A 55 -1.43 -5.36 30.42
N LEU A 56 -1.13 -6.39 31.23
CA LEU A 56 -1.91 -6.70 32.44
C LEU A 56 -1.80 -5.61 33.51
N HIS A 57 -0.67 -4.92 33.57
CA HIS A 57 -0.40 -3.77 34.44
C HIS A 57 0.71 -2.92 33.81
N LYS A 58 0.85 -1.64 34.19
CA LYS A 58 1.93 -0.75 33.70
C LYS A 58 3.35 -1.23 33.95
N ASP A 59 3.51 -2.19 34.86
CA ASP A 59 4.79 -2.81 35.21
C ASP A 59 4.82 -4.30 34.86
N LEU A 60 3.77 -4.87 34.23
CA LEU A 60 3.73 -6.29 33.86
C LEU A 60 2.99 -6.49 32.55
N PHE A 61 3.78 -6.80 31.52
CA PHE A 61 3.30 -7.25 30.23
C PHE A 61 3.60 -8.74 30.07
N VAL A 62 2.76 -9.42 29.31
CA VAL A 62 2.93 -10.83 28.96
C VAL A 62 2.70 -11.03 27.47
N ALA A 63 3.37 -12.03 26.89
CA ALA A 63 3.15 -12.45 25.52
C ALA A 63 3.03 -13.97 25.45
N TYR A 64 2.06 -14.44 24.67
CA TYR A 64 1.77 -15.86 24.42
C TYR A 64 1.99 -16.19 22.96
N SER A 65 2.61 -17.34 22.70
CA SER A 65 2.68 -17.87 21.33
C SER A 65 1.42 -18.65 21.02
N ALA A 66 0.71 -18.27 19.95
CA ALA A 66 -0.41 -19.04 19.43
C ALA A 66 0.04 -20.35 18.74
N GLU A 67 1.34 -20.52 18.46
CA GLU A 67 1.86 -21.79 17.93
C GLU A 67 2.08 -22.81 19.04
N THR A 68 2.54 -22.40 20.21
CA THR A 68 2.80 -23.32 21.34
C THR A 68 1.67 -23.36 22.36
N GLY A 69 0.75 -22.38 22.31
CA GLY A 69 -0.34 -22.23 23.28
C GLY A 69 0.17 -22.00 24.71
N ALA A 70 1.32 -21.34 24.85
CA ALA A 70 2.00 -21.14 26.12
C ALA A 70 2.61 -19.74 26.25
N LEU A 71 2.89 -19.36 27.50
CA LEU A 71 3.56 -18.10 27.84
C LEU A 71 4.97 -18.08 27.24
N TYR A 72 5.23 -17.11 26.38
CA TYR A 72 6.55 -16.86 25.79
C TYR A 72 7.38 -15.93 26.67
N LYS A 73 6.79 -14.83 27.16
CA LYS A 73 7.55 -13.76 27.82
C LYS A 73 6.72 -13.01 28.85
N ALA A 74 7.34 -12.61 29.96
CA ALA A 74 6.80 -11.68 30.94
C ALA A 74 7.87 -10.65 31.33
N TRP A 75 7.55 -9.35 31.19
CA TRP A 75 8.54 -8.29 31.37
C TRP A 75 7.97 -7.05 32.04
N LYS A 76 8.90 -6.22 32.53
CA LYS A 76 8.65 -4.89 33.07
C LYS A 76 9.14 -3.84 32.08
N GLY A 77 8.21 -3.12 31.47
CA GLY A 77 8.52 -2.02 30.57
C GLY A 77 7.32 -1.67 29.72
N ASP A 78 7.49 -1.70 28.40
CA ASP A 78 6.47 -1.32 27.43
C ASP A 78 6.61 -2.16 26.15
N VAL A 79 5.84 -1.83 25.12
CA VAL A 79 5.99 -2.36 23.76
C VAL A 79 6.34 -1.21 22.83
N ASP A 80 7.41 -1.35 22.04
CA ASP A 80 7.66 -0.46 20.91
C ASP A 80 6.73 -0.83 19.77
N LEU A 81 5.68 -0.03 19.58
CA LEU A 81 4.79 -0.17 18.44
C LEU A 81 5.43 0.52 17.22
N ASP A 82 6.50 -0.08 16.70
CA ASP A 82 7.15 0.31 15.44
C ASP A 82 6.60 -0.56 14.29
N GLY A 83 6.85 -0.19 13.03
CA GLY A 83 6.50 -1.00 11.86
C GLY A 83 5.50 -0.34 10.89
N ALA A 84 5.20 -1.03 9.79
CA ALA A 84 4.50 -0.45 8.64
C ALA A 84 3.16 0.20 9.02
N VAL A 85 2.46 -0.42 9.98
CA VAL A 85 1.14 0.01 10.44
C VAL A 85 1.22 1.14 11.49
N TYR A 86 2.29 1.20 12.27
CA TYR A 86 2.42 2.09 13.42
C TYR A 86 3.20 3.36 13.10
N THR A 87 4.36 3.21 12.46
CA THR A 87 5.32 4.29 12.19
C THR A 87 5.74 4.35 10.72
N THR A 88 5.24 3.44 9.88
CA THR A 88 5.64 3.22 8.48
C THR A 88 7.02 2.57 8.30
N ALA A 89 7.67 2.16 9.40
CA ALA A 89 8.94 1.45 9.38
C ALA A 89 8.84 0.07 8.69
N HIS A 90 9.93 -0.36 8.06
CA HIS A 90 9.96 -1.63 7.32
C HIS A 90 10.77 -2.68 8.05
N GLY A 91 10.06 -3.59 8.73
CA GLY A 91 10.62 -4.70 9.48
C GLY A 91 9.55 -5.40 10.32
N PRO A 92 9.83 -6.58 10.87
CA PRO A 92 8.97 -7.22 11.85
C PRO A 92 8.99 -6.43 13.15
N GLN A 93 7.86 -5.90 13.55
CA GLN A 93 7.67 -5.07 14.74
C GLN A 93 6.18 -5.22 15.12
N PRO A 94 5.80 -5.26 16.40
CA PRO A 94 6.39 -4.61 17.57
C PRO A 94 7.53 -5.34 18.30
N GLU A 95 8.23 -4.63 19.19
CA GLU A 95 9.26 -5.19 20.09
C GLU A 95 8.90 -4.99 21.58
N ALA A 96 9.21 -5.97 22.43
CA ALA A 96 9.10 -5.79 23.87
C ALA A 96 10.27 -4.92 24.38
N ILE A 97 9.97 -3.79 25.04
CA ILE A 97 10.97 -2.92 25.67
C ILE A 97 10.96 -3.17 27.18
N GLY A 98 12.13 -3.35 27.78
CA GLY A 98 12.33 -3.37 29.22
C GLY A 98 12.71 -4.73 29.78
N LYS A 99 13.11 -4.73 31.05
CA LYS A 99 13.76 -5.90 31.66
C LYS A 99 12.80 -7.07 31.80
N VAL A 100 13.31 -8.25 31.48
CA VAL A 100 12.52 -9.48 31.41
C VAL A 100 12.60 -10.24 32.72
N TRP A 101 11.45 -10.67 33.23
CA TRP A 101 11.40 -11.59 34.37
C TRP A 101 11.55 -13.03 33.92
N LEU A 102 10.87 -13.36 32.81
CA LEU A 102 10.77 -14.71 32.28
C LEU A 102 10.71 -14.67 30.76
N LYS A 103 11.45 -15.60 30.15
CA LYS A 103 11.38 -15.94 28.72
C LYS A 103 11.43 -17.45 28.57
N ASP A 104 10.51 -18.01 27.80
CA ASP A 104 10.38 -19.44 27.54
C ASP A 104 10.25 -19.67 26.03
N THR A 105 11.31 -20.20 25.42
CA THR A 105 11.42 -20.43 23.97
C THR A 105 11.26 -21.91 23.60
N MET A 106 10.74 -22.75 24.51
CA MET A 106 10.53 -24.16 24.19
C MET A 106 9.56 -24.32 23.02
N ALA A 107 9.90 -25.17 22.06
CA ALA A 107 9.00 -25.44 20.92
C ALA A 107 7.76 -26.27 21.31
N GLN A 108 7.78 -26.91 22.49
CA GLN A 108 6.68 -27.75 22.96
C GLN A 108 6.57 -27.68 24.48
N HIS A 109 5.43 -27.23 25.00
CA HIS A 109 5.23 -27.13 26.46
C HIS A 109 4.38 -28.26 27.01
N TRP A 110 3.39 -28.70 26.23
CA TRP A 110 2.36 -29.63 26.68
C TRP A 110 2.81 -31.09 26.59
N LEU A 111 2.42 -31.88 27.58
CA LEU A 111 2.65 -33.32 27.65
C LEU A 111 1.38 -34.00 28.16
N LEU A 112 1.04 -35.14 27.55
CA LEU A 112 -0.03 -35.99 28.03
C LEU A 112 0.53 -37.35 28.44
N TYR A 113 0.37 -37.70 29.70
CA TYR A 113 0.79 -38.99 30.25
C TYR A 113 -0.41 -39.93 30.30
N GLN A 114 -0.30 -41.09 29.65
CA GLN A 114 -1.29 -42.17 29.76
C GLN A 114 -0.82 -43.20 30.78
N GLN A 115 -1.74 -43.69 31.62
CA GLN A 115 -1.42 -44.68 32.64
C GLN A 115 -0.81 -45.95 32.02
N GLY A 116 0.36 -46.35 32.50
CA GLY A 116 1.10 -47.53 32.02
C GLY A 116 2.09 -47.25 30.88
N ASN A 117 2.10 -46.05 30.29
CA ASN A 117 3.13 -45.62 29.34
C ASN A 117 4.16 -44.73 30.04
N MET A 118 5.45 -45.05 29.90
CA MET A 118 6.53 -44.24 30.48
C MET A 118 6.86 -42.99 29.65
N SER A 119 6.47 -42.96 28.37
CA SER A 119 6.76 -41.84 27.48
C SER A 119 5.49 -41.00 27.26
N PRO A 120 5.52 -39.68 27.51
CA PRO A 120 4.37 -38.83 27.27
C PRO A 120 4.14 -38.60 25.78
N VAL A 121 2.87 -38.40 25.40
CA VAL A 121 2.47 -37.89 24.09
C VAL A 121 2.68 -36.38 24.07
N ARG A 122 3.23 -35.86 22.98
CA ARG A 122 3.42 -34.42 22.73
C ARG A 122 2.34 -33.98 21.76
N PRO A 123 1.32 -33.23 22.22
CA PRO A 123 0.23 -32.83 21.34
C PRO A 123 0.65 -31.73 20.36
N ASP A 124 0.03 -31.75 19.19
CA ASP A 124 -0.07 -30.60 18.30
C ASP A 124 -0.98 -29.54 18.96
N VAL A 125 -0.66 -28.26 18.74
CA VAL A 125 -1.38 -27.15 19.36
C VAL A 125 -2.10 -26.35 18.28
N GLN A 126 -3.38 -26.10 18.50
CA GLN A 126 -4.20 -25.21 17.68
C GLN A 126 -4.73 -24.09 18.58
N TYR A 127 -4.34 -22.86 18.29
CA TYR A 127 -4.95 -21.68 18.91
C TYR A 127 -6.39 -21.53 18.43
N LEU A 128 -7.33 -21.39 19.37
CA LEU A 128 -8.76 -21.23 19.09
C LEU A 128 -9.22 -19.78 19.18
N GLY A 129 -8.37 -18.88 19.66
CA GLY A 129 -8.72 -17.48 19.88
C GLY A 129 -8.57 -17.04 21.32
N HIS A 130 -9.11 -15.86 21.61
CA HIS A 130 -9.13 -15.30 22.95
C HIS A 130 -10.44 -14.56 23.23
N GLU A 131 -10.77 -14.47 24.51
CA GLU A 131 -11.96 -13.80 25.03
C GLU A 131 -11.53 -12.74 26.05
N ILE A 132 -12.18 -11.58 26.03
CA ILE A 132 -12.06 -10.54 27.04
C ILE A 132 -13.36 -10.52 27.82
N LYS A 133 -13.29 -10.86 29.12
CA LYS A 133 -14.45 -10.95 29.99
C LYS A 133 -14.16 -10.35 31.34
N ASP A 134 -15.06 -9.48 31.82
CA ASP A 134 -14.92 -8.77 33.09
C ASP A 134 -13.56 -8.02 33.20
N GLY A 135 -13.06 -7.51 32.06
CA GLY A 135 -11.76 -6.84 31.96
C GLY A 135 -10.54 -7.78 32.02
N GLN A 136 -10.73 -9.09 31.98
CA GLN A 136 -9.66 -10.11 32.03
C GLN A 136 -9.54 -10.87 30.70
N LEU A 137 -8.34 -11.38 30.42
CA LEU A 137 -8.02 -12.12 29.20
C LEU A 137 -8.16 -13.63 29.44
N TYR A 138 -8.81 -14.33 28.52
CA TYR A 138 -8.89 -15.78 28.47
C TYR A 138 -8.36 -16.26 27.12
N ILE A 139 -7.31 -17.08 27.13
CA ILE A 139 -6.60 -17.56 25.95
C ILE A 139 -6.98 -19.02 25.73
N LYS A 140 -7.47 -19.38 24.55
CA LYS A 140 -8.01 -20.72 24.29
C LYS A 140 -7.16 -21.47 23.27
N SER A 141 -6.73 -22.67 23.65
CA SER A 141 -5.96 -23.57 22.78
C SER A 141 -6.53 -24.98 22.81
N LYS A 142 -6.37 -25.70 21.71
CA LYS A 142 -6.69 -27.12 21.58
C LYS A 142 -5.39 -27.91 21.46
N LEU A 143 -5.28 -28.98 22.22
CA LEU A 143 -4.16 -29.91 22.22
C LEU A 143 -4.64 -31.23 21.61
N MET A 144 -4.00 -31.67 20.55
CA MET A 144 -4.45 -32.82 19.76
C MET A 144 -3.33 -33.83 19.60
N ALA A 145 -3.64 -35.12 19.67
CA ALA A 145 -2.67 -36.14 19.25
C ALA A 145 -2.61 -36.18 17.73
N THR A 146 -1.41 -36.35 17.17
CA THR A 146 -1.21 -36.50 15.72
C THR A 146 -1.96 -37.71 15.13
N ASP A 147 -2.25 -38.74 15.95
CA ASP A 147 -3.05 -39.91 15.56
C ASP A 147 -4.56 -39.74 15.81
N GLY A 148 -5.01 -38.58 16.29
CA GLY A 148 -6.40 -38.27 16.60
C GLY A 148 -6.93 -38.92 17.88
N SER A 149 -6.08 -39.55 18.70
CA SER A 149 -6.50 -40.29 19.89
C SER A 149 -7.09 -39.43 21.02
N PHE A 150 -6.77 -38.13 21.07
CA PHE A 150 -7.38 -37.19 22.01
C PHE A 150 -7.42 -35.77 21.48
N ASN A 151 -8.36 -34.99 22.03
CA ASN A 151 -8.50 -33.55 21.85
C ASN A 151 -8.81 -32.93 23.22
N VAL A 152 -7.90 -32.12 23.75
CA VAL A 152 -8.04 -31.43 25.03
C VAL A 152 -8.12 -29.94 24.79
N THR A 153 -9.09 -29.25 25.36
CA THR A 153 -9.15 -27.79 25.33
C THR A 153 -8.55 -27.23 26.62
N VAL A 154 -7.66 -26.25 26.47
CA VAL A 154 -7.07 -25.50 27.58
C VAL A 154 -7.46 -24.04 27.40
N THR A 155 -8.08 -23.48 28.44
CA THR A 155 -8.29 -22.03 28.56
C THR A 155 -7.38 -21.51 29.66
N GLU A 156 -6.58 -20.49 29.36
CA GLU A 156 -5.66 -19.86 30.30
C GLU A 156 -6.06 -18.41 30.57
N ARG A 157 -6.17 -18.05 31.85
CA ARG A 157 -6.41 -16.68 32.31
C ARG A 157 -5.17 -16.15 33.05
N PRO A 158 -4.35 -15.29 32.43
CA PRO A 158 -3.27 -14.60 33.12
C PRO A 158 -3.76 -13.32 33.82
N GLU A 159 -3.29 -13.06 35.03
CA GLU A 159 -3.59 -11.84 35.76
C GLU A 159 -2.45 -11.41 36.70
N VAL A 160 -2.33 -10.09 36.90
CA VAL A 160 -1.37 -9.53 37.87
C VAL A 160 -1.81 -9.84 39.31
N ILE A 161 -0.84 -10.20 40.16
CA ILE A 161 -1.04 -10.28 41.61
C ILE A 161 -0.06 -9.35 42.33
N LEU A 162 -0.58 -8.51 43.22
CA LEU A 162 0.21 -7.57 44.02
C LEU A 162 0.25 -8.05 45.48
N ARG A 163 1.46 -8.12 46.07
CA ARG A 163 1.59 -8.27 47.52
C ARG A 163 1.51 -6.93 48.23
N GLU A 164 1.16 -6.96 49.53
CA GLU A 164 1.14 -5.77 50.41
C GLU A 164 2.47 -4.97 50.42
N ASN A 165 3.59 -5.62 50.10
CA ASN A 165 4.93 -4.99 50.01
C ASN A 165 5.28 -4.44 48.61
N GLY A 166 4.33 -4.44 47.68
CA GLY A 166 4.50 -3.95 46.31
C GLY A 166 5.32 -4.87 45.39
N LEU A 167 5.46 -6.16 45.73
CA LEU A 167 6.04 -7.14 44.81
C LEU A 167 5.00 -7.57 43.77
N MET A 168 5.40 -7.48 42.51
CA MET A 168 4.64 -7.95 41.36
C MET A 168 4.67 -9.48 41.29
N GLY A 169 3.58 -10.06 40.84
CA GLY A 169 3.52 -11.45 40.45
C GLY A 169 2.53 -11.67 39.32
N LEU A 170 2.58 -12.86 38.77
CA LEU A 170 1.70 -13.35 37.72
C LEU A 170 0.96 -14.58 38.25
N GLU A 171 -0.37 -14.54 38.22
CA GLU A 171 -1.23 -15.71 38.33
C GLU A 171 -1.61 -16.18 36.94
N ARG A 172 -1.37 -17.46 36.65
CA ARG A 172 -1.90 -18.16 35.46
C ARG A 172 -2.93 -19.16 35.96
N THR A 173 -4.19 -19.01 35.55
CA THR A 173 -5.27 -19.94 35.89
C THR A 173 -5.68 -20.74 34.67
N PHE A 174 -5.65 -22.06 34.77
CA PHE A 174 -5.94 -23.00 33.69
C PHE A 174 -7.26 -23.72 33.93
N PHE A 175 -8.09 -23.75 32.89
CA PHE A 175 -9.31 -24.53 32.80
C PHE A 175 -9.09 -25.57 31.71
N VAL A 176 -9.25 -26.85 32.03
CA VAL A 176 -8.96 -27.95 31.10
C VAL A 176 -10.21 -28.80 30.89
N GLU A 177 -10.49 -29.14 29.64
CA GLU A 177 -11.65 -29.91 29.23
C GLU A 177 -11.24 -31.01 28.26
N GLY A 178 -11.89 -32.17 28.33
CA GLY A 178 -11.64 -33.28 27.39
C GLY A 178 -10.38 -34.11 27.65
N VAL A 179 -9.78 -34.04 28.83
CA VAL A 179 -8.65 -34.92 29.21
C VAL A 179 -9.14 -36.38 29.24
N PRO A 180 -8.51 -37.32 28.49
CA PRO A 180 -8.92 -38.72 28.47
C PRO A 180 -8.88 -39.38 29.85
N GLU A 181 -9.75 -40.36 30.06
CA GLU A 181 -9.71 -41.17 31.28
C GLU A 181 -8.33 -41.79 31.50
N ASN A 182 -7.92 -41.92 32.77
CA ASN A 182 -6.63 -42.50 33.17
C ASN A 182 -5.41 -41.79 32.53
N SER A 183 -5.55 -40.51 32.19
CA SER A 183 -4.47 -39.69 31.67
C SER A 183 -4.28 -38.43 32.52
N SER A 184 -3.08 -37.86 32.50
CA SER A 184 -2.79 -36.58 33.14
C SER A 184 -2.13 -35.62 32.16
N LEU A 185 -2.67 -34.41 32.05
CA LEU A 185 -2.09 -33.32 31.28
C LEU A 185 -1.04 -32.60 32.13
N ALA A 186 0.11 -32.31 31.53
CA ALA A 186 1.17 -31.55 32.16
C ALA A 186 1.68 -30.42 31.26
N LEU A 187 2.04 -29.31 31.89
CA LEU A 187 2.70 -28.17 31.27
C LEU A 187 4.14 -28.11 31.76
N ARG A 188 5.08 -28.14 30.81
CA ARG A 188 6.47 -27.77 31.05
C ARG A 188 6.58 -26.26 30.99
N CYS A 189 7.27 -25.66 31.95
CA CYS A 189 7.48 -24.21 31.95
C CYS A 189 8.79 -23.84 32.63
N VAL A 190 9.38 -22.75 32.14
CA VAL A 190 10.39 -22.00 32.87
C VAL A 190 9.69 -21.04 33.83
N ILE A 191 10.19 -20.92 35.06
CA ILE A 191 9.81 -19.89 36.04
C ILE A 191 11.10 -19.19 36.44
N ASP A 192 11.23 -17.92 36.09
CA ASP A 192 12.44 -17.13 36.34
C ASP A 192 12.12 -15.84 37.09
N GLY A 193 13.16 -15.16 37.57
CA GLY A 193 13.06 -13.90 38.26
C GLY A 193 12.35 -14.04 39.60
N ILE A 194 12.48 -15.16 40.32
CA ILE A 194 11.87 -15.35 41.64
C ILE A 194 12.93 -15.34 42.76
N PRO A 195 12.61 -14.89 43.99
CA PRO A 195 13.61 -14.85 45.07
C PRO A 195 13.95 -16.24 45.63
N THR A 196 12.97 -17.16 45.69
CA THR A 196 13.13 -18.54 46.17
C THR A 196 12.04 -19.45 45.58
N SER A 197 12.18 -20.77 45.66
CA SER A 197 11.13 -21.72 45.26
C SER A 197 9.79 -21.53 46.02
N LYS A 198 9.80 -20.94 47.22
CA LYS A 198 8.58 -20.58 47.97
C LYS A 198 7.76 -19.43 47.35
N SER A 199 8.28 -18.81 46.29
CA SER A 199 7.60 -17.74 45.55
C SER A 199 6.60 -18.30 44.53
N ILE A 200 6.67 -19.60 44.29
CA ILE A 200 5.73 -20.37 43.49
C ILE A 200 4.66 -20.92 44.42
N SER A 201 3.39 -20.77 44.04
CA SER A 201 2.28 -21.46 44.71
C SER A 201 1.28 -21.94 43.68
N THR A 202 0.79 -23.16 43.86
CA THR A 202 -0.21 -23.81 43.00
C THR A 202 -1.10 -24.70 43.86
N ASN A 203 -2.31 -24.99 43.40
CA ASN A 203 -3.18 -26.03 43.95
C ASN A 203 -2.95 -27.41 43.33
N ALA A 204 -2.04 -27.54 42.36
CA ALA A 204 -1.75 -28.79 41.68
C ALA A 204 -0.29 -29.27 41.90
N ARG A 205 0.06 -30.42 41.33
CA ARG A 205 1.41 -30.99 41.48
C ARG A 205 2.39 -30.24 40.58
N PHE A 206 3.36 -29.56 41.19
CA PHE A 206 4.48 -28.91 40.49
C PHE A 206 5.80 -29.59 40.86
N GLU A 207 6.48 -30.15 39.86
CA GLU A 207 7.77 -30.83 40.02
C GLU A 207 8.90 -29.94 39.52
N VAL A 208 9.88 -29.66 40.39
CA VAL A 208 11.11 -28.95 40.03
C VAL A 208 12.06 -29.96 39.41
N MET A 209 12.32 -29.81 38.11
CA MET A 209 13.22 -30.68 37.36
C MET A 209 14.66 -30.18 37.43
N GLU A 210 14.82 -28.86 37.32
CA GLU A 210 16.11 -28.19 37.40
C GLU A 210 15.92 -26.83 38.09
N GLN A 211 16.94 -26.40 38.84
CA GLN A 211 16.97 -25.08 39.45
C GLN A 211 18.36 -24.46 39.31
N GLN A 212 18.41 -23.16 39.06
CA GLN A 212 19.65 -22.41 38.88
C GLN A 212 19.61 -21.09 39.65
N ASP A 213 20.62 -20.84 40.47
CA ASP A 213 20.82 -19.54 41.11
C ASP A 213 21.23 -18.49 40.05
N VAL A 214 20.46 -17.41 39.94
CA VAL A 214 20.77 -16.26 39.09
C VAL A 214 21.29 -15.12 39.98
N ARG A 215 22.54 -14.70 39.75
CA ARG A 215 23.18 -13.61 40.53
C ARG A 215 23.48 -12.42 39.64
N THR A 216 22.97 -11.26 40.02
CA THR A 216 23.44 -9.96 39.52
C THR A 216 24.26 -9.25 40.59
N SER A 217 24.87 -8.11 40.27
CA SER A 217 25.75 -7.36 41.20
C SER A 217 25.10 -7.04 42.55
N ASN A 218 23.76 -6.85 42.59
CA ASN A 218 23.01 -6.42 43.76
C ASN A 218 21.78 -7.27 44.09
N LEU A 219 21.51 -8.36 43.36
CA LEU A 219 20.30 -9.17 43.53
C LEU A 219 20.58 -10.68 43.36
N ARG A 220 19.92 -11.51 44.17
CA ARG A 220 19.84 -12.96 43.99
C ARG A 220 18.43 -13.33 43.58
N ALA A 221 18.33 -14.13 42.53
CA ALA A 221 17.11 -14.75 42.06
C ALA A 221 17.35 -16.23 41.74
N LEU A 222 16.29 -16.93 41.39
CA LEU A 222 16.25 -18.33 41.09
C LEU A 222 15.49 -18.52 39.78
N SER A 223 16.03 -19.33 38.88
CA SER A 223 15.35 -19.86 37.71
C SER A 223 15.03 -21.33 37.94
N ILE A 224 13.82 -21.76 37.59
CA ILE A 224 13.31 -23.11 37.75
C ILE A 224 12.76 -23.59 36.42
N TYR A 225 13.21 -24.75 35.97
CA TYR A 225 12.48 -25.53 34.98
C TYR A 225 11.64 -26.57 35.70
N GLY A 226 10.33 -26.54 35.45
CA GLY A 226 9.37 -27.39 36.17
C GLY A 226 8.24 -27.93 35.31
N VAL A 227 7.54 -28.89 35.88
CA VAL A 227 6.40 -29.58 35.27
C VAL A 227 5.18 -29.42 36.17
N LEU A 228 4.15 -28.71 35.69
CA LEU A 228 2.86 -28.54 36.35
C LEU A 228 1.88 -29.61 35.81
N THR A 229 1.47 -30.55 36.64
CA THR A 229 0.39 -31.51 36.29
C THR A 229 -0.96 -30.88 36.61
N MET A 230 -1.82 -30.73 35.60
CA MET A 230 -3.12 -30.06 35.73
C MET A 230 -4.12 -30.92 36.51
N ALA A 231 -4.91 -30.27 37.37
CA ALA A 231 -6.13 -30.87 37.89
C ALA A 231 -7.21 -30.92 36.80
N THR A 232 -7.97 -32.00 36.74
CA THR A 232 -9.03 -32.23 35.72
C THR A 232 -10.44 -31.95 36.24
N ASP A 233 -10.60 -31.76 37.55
CA ASP A 233 -11.88 -31.59 38.24
C ASP A 233 -12.11 -30.15 38.74
N GLN A 234 -11.11 -29.29 38.63
CA GLN A 234 -11.14 -27.91 39.09
C GLN A 234 -10.08 -27.07 38.35
N PRO A 235 -10.23 -25.72 38.33
CA PRO A 235 -9.21 -24.85 37.77
C PRO A 235 -7.86 -25.02 38.48
N THR A 236 -6.78 -25.08 37.71
CA THR A 236 -5.41 -25.12 38.24
C THR A 236 -4.83 -23.71 38.23
N TYR A 237 -4.32 -23.19 39.35
CA TYR A 237 -3.59 -21.93 39.35
C TYR A 237 -2.08 -22.15 39.52
N LEU A 238 -1.27 -21.32 38.87
CA LEU A 238 0.15 -21.18 39.10
C LEU A 238 0.46 -19.71 39.36
N ARG A 239 0.86 -19.39 40.60
CA ARG A 239 1.24 -18.05 41.01
C ARG A 239 2.74 -17.96 41.16
N THR A 240 3.32 -16.97 40.51
CA THR A 240 4.75 -16.67 40.57
C THR A 240 4.92 -15.25 41.08
N HIS A 241 5.68 -15.08 42.16
CA HIS A 241 6.05 -13.75 42.67
C HIS A 241 7.46 -13.41 42.26
N PHE A 242 7.59 -12.34 41.49
CA PHE A 242 8.87 -11.93 40.97
C PHE A 242 9.70 -11.14 41.99
N VAL A 243 11.01 -11.14 41.77
CA VAL A 243 11.90 -10.15 42.37
C VAL A 243 11.53 -8.75 41.88
N ARG A 244 11.76 -7.74 42.71
CA ARG A 244 11.37 -6.35 42.40
C ARG A 244 11.97 -5.83 41.09
N SER A 245 13.19 -6.24 40.78
CA SER A 245 13.90 -5.87 39.55
C SER A 245 14.11 -7.13 38.71
N PRO A 246 13.60 -7.19 37.47
CA PRO A 246 13.80 -8.34 36.61
C PRO A 246 15.30 -8.64 36.39
N THR A 247 15.61 -9.93 36.23
CA THR A 247 16.97 -10.48 36.32
C THR A 247 17.56 -10.84 34.98
N LEU A 248 16.73 -11.19 34.01
CA LEU A 248 17.18 -11.36 32.65
C LEU A 248 17.49 -9.97 32.09
N PRO A 249 18.53 -9.84 31.25
CA PRO A 249 18.67 -8.63 30.47
C PRO A 249 17.34 -8.41 29.76
N ASP A 250 17.03 -7.16 29.49
CA ASP A 250 16.10 -6.96 28.39
C ASP A 250 16.76 -7.64 27.17
N ASP A 251 16.06 -8.55 26.50
CA ASP A 251 16.57 -9.14 25.24
C ASP A 251 16.96 -8.01 24.28
N ASN A 252 16.27 -6.88 24.47
CA ASN A 252 16.43 -5.58 23.86
C ASN A 252 17.11 -4.53 24.82
N ALA A 253 17.59 -4.89 26.03
CA ALA A 253 18.56 -4.06 26.81
C ALA A 253 19.85 -4.06 26.06
N ASP A 254 20.10 -5.21 25.47
CA ASP A 254 21.03 -5.29 24.41
C ASP A 254 20.50 -4.60 23.16
N ALA A 255 19.24 -4.58 22.73
CA ALA A 255 18.76 -3.48 21.83
C ALA A 255 19.05 -2.02 22.24
N GLY A 256 19.42 -1.81 23.52
CA GLY A 256 20.14 -0.65 24.03
C GLY A 256 21.66 -0.81 24.29
N ALA A 257 22.26 -2.02 24.28
CA ALA A 257 23.66 -2.39 24.62
C ALA A 257 24.35 -3.63 23.91
N ILE A 258 23.70 -4.62 23.26
CA ILE A 258 24.17 -5.68 22.30
C ILE A 258 23.22 -5.92 21.05
N LEU A 259 22.08 -5.26 20.79
CA LEU A 259 21.93 -4.04 19.96
C LEU A 259 22.24 -2.65 20.63
N ALA A 260 23.41 -2.55 21.29
CA ALA A 260 24.38 -1.62 20.74
C ALA A 260 24.48 -2.12 19.33
N ASP A 261 23.60 -1.56 18.54
CA ASP A 261 23.32 -2.07 17.24
C ASP A 261 24.68 -2.03 16.60
N ALA A 262 25.20 -3.20 16.23
CA ALA A 262 26.45 -3.20 15.50
C ALA A 262 26.24 -2.39 14.20
N ARG A 263 24.97 -2.19 13.82
CA ARG A 263 24.50 -1.20 12.88
C ARG A 263 24.56 0.21 13.47
N GLU A 264 25.20 1.12 12.73
CA GLU A 264 25.41 2.49 13.17
C GLU A 264 24.06 3.22 13.30
N ALA A 265 24.02 4.34 14.05
CA ALA A 265 22.77 5.09 14.32
C ALA A 265 21.95 5.44 13.05
N GLY A 266 22.61 5.51 11.89
CA GLY A 266 21.96 5.74 10.61
C GLY A 266 21.13 4.57 10.09
N GLU A 267 21.56 3.32 10.32
CA GLU A 267 20.80 2.14 9.90
C GLU A 267 19.45 2.05 10.63
N LYS A 268 19.45 2.37 11.94
CA LYS A 268 18.24 2.42 12.76
C LYS A 268 17.23 3.43 12.24
N LEU A 269 17.70 4.63 11.94
CA LEU A 269 16.86 5.70 11.44
C LEU A 269 16.34 5.39 10.02
N ILE A 270 17.11 4.68 9.20
CA ILE A 270 16.66 4.20 7.88
C ILE A 270 15.51 3.21 7.98
N GLU A 271 15.55 2.34 8.97
CA GLU A 271 14.52 1.35 9.23
C GLU A 271 13.24 2.00 9.75
N ARG A 272 13.37 2.83 10.81
CA ARG A 272 12.25 3.50 11.48
C ARG A 272 11.46 4.42 10.55
N ASN A 273 12.13 5.06 9.60
CA ASN A 273 11.47 6.05 8.74
C ASN A 273 11.09 5.52 7.35
N GLY A 274 10.96 4.20 7.18
CA GLY A 274 10.42 3.61 5.96
C GLY A 274 11.32 3.76 4.72
N CYS A 275 12.60 4.12 4.85
CA CYS A 275 13.52 4.15 3.69
C CYS A 275 13.79 2.75 3.15
N LYS A 276 13.74 1.78 4.07
CA LYS A 276 13.62 0.36 3.76
C LYS A 276 12.35 0.05 2.95
N THR A 277 11.45 0.97 2.60
CA THR A 277 10.34 0.72 1.63
C THR A 277 10.74 0.69 0.19
N CYS A 278 11.73 1.50 -0.16
CA CYS A 278 12.22 1.59 -1.53
C CYS A 278 13.69 1.16 -1.66
N HIS A 279 14.40 0.86 -0.57
CA HIS A 279 15.81 0.50 -0.62
C HIS A 279 16.16 -0.75 0.21
N ASN A 280 17.16 -1.51 -0.25
CA ASN A 280 17.78 -2.63 0.45
C ASN A 280 19.29 -2.37 0.62
N THR A 281 19.97 -3.01 1.57
CA THR A 281 21.43 -2.83 1.72
C THR A 281 22.22 -3.25 0.48
N ARG A 282 21.93 -4.42 -0.13
CA ARG A 282 22.78 -5.00 -1.20
C ARG A 282 22.06 -5.21 -2.53
N VAL A 283 20.74 -5.30 -2.52
CA VAL A 283 19.95 -5.69 -3.70
C VAL A 283 19.17 -4.49 -4.25
N LYS A 284 19.18 -4.26 -5.56
CA LYS A 284 18.31 -3.24 -6.16
C LYS A 284 16.84 -3.69 -6.09
N THR A 285 15.95 -2.75 -5.77
CA THR A 285 14.52 -3.03 -5.56
C THR A 285 13.66 -2.00 -6.34
N ILE A 286 12.74 -1.25 -5.71
CA ILE A 286 12.08 -0.05 -6.26
C ILE A 286 13.13 1.04 -6.47
N GLY A 287 13.85 1.38 -5.40
CA GLY A 287 15.06 2.20 -5.39
C GLY A 287 16.34 1.36 -5.40
N PRO A 288 17.51 2.01 -5.48
CA PRO A 288 18.82 1.36 -5.48
C PRO A 288 19.15 0.66 -4.16
N ALA A 289 20.13 -0.25 -4.23
CA ALA A 289 20.78 -0.77 -3.03
C ALA A 289 21.59 0.33 -2.32
N TYR A 290 21.65 0.32 -0.98
CA TYR A 290 22.49 1.24 -0.21
C TYR A 290 23.99 1.09 -0.56
N MET A 291 24.48 -0.14 -0.76
CA MET A 291 25.83 -0.38 -1.28
C MET A 291 26.07 0.31 -2.63
N ALA A 292 25.11 0.24 -3.55
CA ALA A 292 25.25 0.90 -4.85
C ALA A 292 25.25 2.44 -4.71
N ILE A 293 24.52 2.98 -3.74
CA ILE A 293 24.60 4.41 -3.39
C ILE A 293 26.00 4.73 -2.86
N ALA A 294 26.53 3.94 -1.92
CA ALA A 294 27.87 4.12 -1.36
C ALA A 294 28.95 4.09 -2.45
N GLU A 295 28.95 3.06 -3.32
CA GLU A 295 29.90 2.91 -4.43
C GLU A 295 29.82 4.05 -5.47
N ARG A 296 28.67 4.75 -5.58
CA ARG A 296 28.45 5.83 -6.55
C ARG A 296 28.77 7.21 -6.01
N TYR A 297 28.64 7.43 -4.71
CA TYR A 297 28.81 8.75 -4.09
C TYR A 297 29.91 8.69 -3.04
N PRO A 298 31.00 9.48 -3.18
CA PRO A 298 32.12 9.42 -2.26
C PRO A 298 31.69 9.86 -0.86
N ASN A 299 32.12 9.18 0.20
CA ASN A 299 31.85 9.46 1.63
C ASN A 299 32.49 10.79 2.09
N THR A 300 31.91 11.88 1.61
CA THR A 300 32.30 13.26 1.87
C THR A 300 31.13 14.02 2.46
N THR A 301 31.40 15.09 3.19
CA THR A 301 30.36 16.01 3.69
C THR A 301 29.44 16.51 2.56
N ALA A 302 29.95 16.67 1.34
CA ALA A 302 29.16 17.09 0.18
C ALA A 302 28.17 16.02 -0.29
N SER A 303 28.60 14.75 -0.39
CA SER A 303 27.69 13.63 -0.68
C SER A 303 26.69 13.41 0.45
N LEU A 304 27.14 13.55 1.70
CA LEU A 304 26.27 13.48 2.87
C LEU A 304 25.16 14.54 2.81
N GLU A 305 25.49 15.82 2.55
CA GLU A 305 24.46 16.86 2.38
C GLU A 305 23.54 16.54 1.21
N LYS A 306 24.12 16.20 0.05
CA LYS A 306 23.41 15.96 -1.21
C LYS A 306 22.48 14.74 -1.16
N LEU A 307 22.84 13.70 -0.42
CA LEU A 307 21.97 12.53 -0.24
C LEU A 307 20.98 12.76 0.91
N SER A 308 21.35 13.50 1.96
CA SER A 308 20.41 13.87 3.03
C SER A 308 19.26 14.70 2.47
N ALA A 309 19.60 15.70 1.66
CA ALA A 309 18.71 16.44 0.79
C ALA A 309 17.69 15.58 0.05
N LYS A 310 18.21 14.59 -0.68
CA LYS A 310 17.46 13.68 -1.52
C LYS A 310 16.45 12.90 -0.69
N VAL A 311 16.84 12.44 0.50
CA VAL A 311 15.95 11.74 1.43
C VAL A 311 14.85 12.67 1.97
N ILE A 312 15.18 13.90 2.39
CA ILE A 312 14.20 14.88 2.90
C ILE A 312 13.07 15.11 1.87
N LYS A 313 13.41 15.08 0.58
CA LYS A 313 12.61 15.74 -0.46
C LYS A 313 12.11 14.81 -1.56
N GLY A 314 12.63 13.58 -1.60
CA GLY A 314 12.21 12.53 -2.51
C GLY A 314 12.80 12.65 -3.93
N GLY A 315 12.11 12.14 -4.93
CA GLY A 315 12.43 12.24 -6.35
C GLY A 315 12.88 10.91 -7.01
N ALA A 316 12.93 10.90 -8.34
CA ALA A 316 13.08 9.71 -9.20
C ALA A 316 14.14 9.91 -10.28
N GLY A 317 14.88 8.88 -10.74
CA GLY A 317 15.69 8.97 -11.98
C GLY A 317 17.15 8.44 -12.02
N VAL A 318 17.99 8.50 -10.97
CA VAL A 318 19.46 8.09 -11.06
C VAL A 318 19.50 6.58 -11.25
N TRP A 319 18.56 5.91 -10.60
CA TRP A 319 18.54 4.48 -10.39
C TRP A 319 17.38 3.78 -11.13
N GLY A 320 16.56 4.53 -11.87
CA GLY A 320 15.39 4.03 -12.60
C GLY A 320 14.19 4.98 -12.52
N LYS A 321 13.07 4.59 -13.13
CA LYS A 321 11.83 5.39 -13.21
C LYS A 321 11.09 5.54 -11.87
N ALA A 322 11.37 4.69 -10.89
CA ALA A 322 10.69 4.71 -9.60
C ALA A 322 11.11 5.91 -8.74
N ALA A 323 10.12 6.65 -8.24
CA ALA A 323 10.31 7.81 -7.37
C ALA A 323 10.45 7.40 -5.90
N MET A 324 11.42 8.00 -5.20
CA MET A 324 11.47 7.96 -3.74
C MET A 324 10.57 9.09 -3.21
N THR A 325 9.69 8.81 -2.26
CA THR A 325 8.81 9.83 -1.65
C THR A 325 9.62 10.78 -0.76
N ALA A 326 9.15 12.01 -0.58
CA ALA A 326 9.76 12.96 0.35
C ALA A 326 9.64 12.46 1.80
N HIS A 327 10.71 12.63 2.57
CA HIS A 327 10.74 12.32 4.00
C HIS A 327 10.97 13.58 4.86
N ASP A 328 10.28 14.66 4.53
CA ASP A 328 10.36 15.98 5.18
C ASP A 328 9.89 16.00 6.63
N HIS A 329 9.10 14.99 7.00
CA HIS A 329 8.66 14.70 8.36
C HIS A 329 9.76 14.13 9.26
N ILE A 330 10.88 13.63 8.72
CA ILE A 330 12.02 13.17 9.53
C ILE A 330 12.94 14.36 9.83
N PRO A 331 13.42 14.53 11.08
CA PRO A 331 14.39 15.57 11.42
C PRO A 331 15.62 15.53 10.49
N PRO A 332 16.09 16.67 9.95
CA PRO A 332 17.26 16.71 9.06
C PRO A 332 18.54 16.14 9.70
N SER A 333 18.68 16.25 11.02
CA SER A 333 19.77 15.63 11.77
C SER A 333 19.74 14.10 11.67
N ASP A 334 18.54 13.52 11.75
CA ASP A 334 18.33 12.08 11.71
C ASP A 334 18.58 11.57 10.28
N ILE A 335 18.07 12.28 9.27
CA ILE A 335 18.36 11.98 7.86
C ILE A 335 19.86 12.05 7.54
N ARG A 336 20.57 13.03 8.11
CA ARG A 336 22.02 13.11 7.97
C ARG A 336 22.70 11.89 8.58
N THR A 337 22.28 11.48 9.77
CA THR A 337 22.78 10.26 10.40
C THR A 337 22.48 9.02 9.56
N MET A 338 21.29 8.92 8.96
CA MET A 338 20.88 7.86 8.01
C MET A 338 21.81 7.75 6.81
N VAL A 339 22.04 8.87 6.14
CA VAL A 339 22.83 8.93 4.92
C VAL A 339 24.31 8.70 5.19
N GLN A 340 24.81 9.16 6.33
CA GLN A 340 26.18 8.90 6.74
C GLN A 340 26.45 7.40 6.83
N TRP A 341 25.53 6.65 7.47
CA TRP A 341 25.65 5.19 7.51
C TRP A 341 25.64 4.55 6.11
N VAL A 342 24.80 5.03 5.18
CA VAL A 342 24.80 4.52 3.80
C VAL A 342 26.16 4.70 3.14
N LEU A 343 26.77 5.88 3.27
CA LEU A 343 28.10 6.17 2.71
C LEU A 343 29.21 5.38 3.41
N ASP A 344 29.05 5.09 4.70
CA ASP A 344 29.99 4.30 5.48
C ASP A 344 30.05 2.82 5.07
N LEU A 345 29.12 2.34 4.22
CA LEU A 345 29.14 0.97 3.69
C LEU A 345 30.30 0.68 2.71
N ASP A 346 30.88 1.71 2.08
CA ASP A 346 32.02 1.59 1.14
C ASP A 346 33.31 2.29 1.63
N LYS A 347 33.31 2.79 2.87
CA LYS A 347 34.39 3.65 3.43
C LYS A 347 35.79 3.02 3.36
N ASP A 348 35.89 1.71 3.50
CA ASP A 348 37.17 1.00 3.49
C ASP A 348 37.75 0.92 2.06
N SER A 349 36.88 0.84 1.03
CA SER A 349 37.26 0.86 -0.38
C SER A 349 37.56 2.27 -0.87
N GLU A 350 36.86 3.29 -0.36
CA GLU A 350 37.16 4.69 -0.65
C GLU A 350 38.46 5.19 -0.01
N ALA A 351 38.82 4.71 1.18
CA ALA A 351 40.07 5.09 1.85
C ALA A 351 41.32 4.76 1.01
N GLU A 352 41.21 3.82 0.06
CA GLU A 352 42.25 3.49 -0.92
C GLU A 352 42.26 4.44 -2.14
N MET A 353 41.18 5.20 -2.38
CA MET A 353 40.95 6.02 -3.58
C MET A 353 41.16 7.54 -3.39
N VAL A 354 41.17 8.08 -2.16
CA VAL A 354 41.18 9.53 -1.83
C VAL A 354 42.58 10.20 -1.96
N ALA A 355 43.39 9.79 -2.94
CA ALA A 355 44.70 10.41 -3.19
C ALA A 355 44.67 11.66 -4.10
N GLU A 356 43.56 12.02 -4.77
CA GLU A 356 43.54 13.18 -5.70
C GLU A 356 42.21 13.99 -5.70
N ASP A 357 42.32 15.21 -5.14
CA ASP A 357 41.64 16.50 -5.43
C ASP A 357 40.18 16.81 -4.95
N PRO A 358 39.90 18.02 -4.40
CA PRO A 358 38.66 18.36 -3.69
C PRO A 358 37.74 19.43 -4.35
N GLY A 359 36.43 19.28 -4.11
CA GLY A 359 35.59 20.37 -3.54
C GLY A 359 34.66 21.17 -4.46
N ILE A 360 33.35 21.17 -4.12
CA ILE A 360 32.41 22.28 -4.38
C ILE A 360 31.55 22.51 -3.11
N LEU A 361 31.48 23.76 -2.65
CA LEU A 361 30.76 24.28 -1.48
C LEU A 361 29.47 25.02 -1.91
N PHE A 362 28.41 24.99 -1.09
CA PHE A 362 27.11 25.66 -1.31
C PHE A 362 27.03 27.08 -0.68
N ALA A 363 26.23 27.95 -1.32
CA ALA A 363 25.80 29.28 -0.85
C ALA A 363 24.38 29.23 -0.21
N SER A 364 23.94 30.33 0.41
CA SER A 364 22.90 30.35 1.46
C SER A 364 21.49 30.78 0.96
N LYS A 365 20.46 30.59 1.79
CA LYS A 365 19.04 30.88 1.50
C LYS A 365 18.71 32.33 1.11
N THR A 366 19.64 33.28 1.26
CA THR A 366 19.50 34.69 0.83
C THR A 366 19.82 34.93 -0.64
N ASP A 367 20.26 33.90 -1.38
CA ASP A 367 20.79 34.02 -2.74
C ASP A 367 19.81 33.49 -3.83
N ALA A 368 18.62 33.01 -3.44
CA ALA A 368 17.61 32.53 -4.38
C ALA A 368 16.89 33.69 -5.09
N LEU A 369 16.68 33.57 -6.39
CA LEU A 369 15.81 34.51 -7.11
C LEU A 369 14.37 34.35 -6.63
N GLU A 370 13.72 35.47 -6.34
CA GLU A 370 12.32 35.49 -5.92
C GLU A 370 11.41 35.21 -7.12
N ALA A 371 10.36 34.41 -6.91
CA ALA A 371 9.34 34.15 -7.93
C ALA A 371 8.58 35.43 -8.28
N ASP A 372 8.08 35.54 -9.51
CA ASP A 372 7.28 36.71 -9.92
C ASP A 372 5.90 36.69 -9.22
N PRO A 373 5.64 37.59 -8.24
CA PRO A 373 4.41 37.56 -7.47
C PRO A 373 3.19 38.00 -8.28
N ALA A 374 3.37 38.56 -9.48
CA ALA A 374 2.28 38.96 -10.36
C ALA A 374 1.66 37.79 -11.15
N ILE A 375 2.26 36.59 -11.09
CA ILE A 375 1.88 35.42 -11.88
C ILE A 375 1.42 34.29 -10.95
N THR A 376 0.11 34.13 -10.83
CA THR A 376 -0.54 33.04 -10.07
C THR A 376 -0.95 31.88 -10.98
N ASP A 377 -1.17 30.69 -10.40
CA ASP A 377 -1.54 29.48 -11.16
C ASP A 377 -2.82 29.64 -11.99
N ASP A 378 -3.76 30.46 -11.53
CA ASP A 378 -5.04 30.73 -12.20
C ASP A 378 -4.89 31.37 -13.59
N GLY A 379 -3.70 31.90 -13.91
CA GLY A 379 -3.39 32.54 -15.19
C GLY A 379 -2.60 31.68 -16.18
N LEU A 380 -2.21 30.45 -15.82
CA LEU A 380 -1.30 29.62 -16.60
C LEU A 380 -1.97 28.33 -17.10
N GLY A 381 -1.78 28.01 -18.38
CA GLY A 381 -2.11 26.69 -18.95
C GLY A 381 -0.94 25.73 -18.82
N ALA A 382 -1.17 24.42 -18.82
CA ALA A 382 -0.11 23.42 -18.68
C ALA A 382 0.76 23.30 -19.95
N GLY A 383 2.06 23.11 -19.79
CA GLY A 383 3.04 23.00 -20.88
C GLY A 383 3.84 24.29 -21.12
N ALA A 384 4.68 24.28 -22.15
CA ALA A 384 5.53 25.40 -22.57
C ALA A 384 5.15 25.87 -23.98
N ARG A 385 5.20 27.18 -24.23
CA ARG A 385 5.06 27.74 -25.58
C ARG A 385 6.30 27.39 -26.40
N ALA A 386 6.14 27.00 -27.65
CA ALA A 386 7.24 26.80 -28.61
C ALA A 386 7.01 27.66 -29.86
N GLU A 387 8.08 28.27 -30.38
CA GLU A 387 8.09 29.09 -31.60
C GLU A 387 9.23 28.63 -32.51
N VAL A 388 8.93 28.31 -33.77
CA VAL A 388 9.90 27.78 -34.74
C VAL A 388 10.29 28.86 -35.76
N PHE A 389 11.56 28.99 -36.08
CA PHE A 389 12.11 30.01 -36.99
C PHE A 389 12.94 29.36 -38.10
N PRO A 390 13.00 29.97 -39.30
CA PRO A 390 13.97 29.58 -40.30
C PRO A 390 15.33 30.16 -39.94
N VAL A 391 16.39 29.41 -40.22
CA VAL A 391 17.78 29.88 -40.03
C VAL A 391 18.52 29.92 -41.36
N PRO A 392 19.56 30.78 -41.50
CA PRO A 392 20.34 30.86 -42.73
C PRO A 392 21.20 29.61 -42.96
N ASP A 393 21.44 29.28 -44.23
CA ASP A 393 22.42 28.25 -44.61
C ASP A 393 23.79 28.53 -43.97
N GLY A 394 24.36 27.51 -43.32
CA GLY A 394 25.65 27.63 -42.62
C GLY A 394 25.57 28.33 -41.26
N ILE A 395 24.40 28.35 -40.62
CA ILE A 395 24.26 28.74 -39.21
C ILE A 395 25.25 27.94 -38.34
N SER A 396 25.88 28.60 -37.39
CA SER A 396 26.79 27.95 -36.44
C SER A 396 26.65 28.48 -35.02
N ARG A 397 25.79 29.50 -34.82
CA ARG A 397 25.57 30.17 -33.54
C ARG A 397 24.14 30.71 -33.43
N LEU A 398 23.59 30.70 -32.22
CA LEU A 398 22.26 31.23 -31.88
C LEU A 398 22.09 32.72 -32.23
N GLU A 399 23.17 33.52 -32.21
CA GLU A 399 23.14 34.95 -32.57
C GLU A 399 22.77 35.20 -34.05
N GLN A 400 22.90 34.18 -34.91
CA GLN A 400 22.56 34.27 -36.32
C GLN A 400 21.06 34.00 -36.57
N VAL A 401 20.33 33.50 -35.57
CA VAL A 401 18.88 33.31 -35.64
C VAL A 401 18.18 34.67 -35.51
N ALA A 402 17.24 34.95 -36.42
CA ALA A 402 16.49 36.20 -36.42
C ALA A 402 15.24 36.12 -35.52
N TRP A 403 15.43 36.01 -34.20
CA TRP A 403 14.37 35.83 -33.19
C TRP A 403 13.27 36.91 -33.13
N GLU A 404 13.53 38.06 -33.75
CA GLU A 404 12.61 39.21 -33.86
C GLU A 404 11.67 39.12 -35.07
N LYS A 405 11.89 38.16 -35.99
CA LYS A 405 10.99 37.91 -37.11
C LYS A 405 9.76 37.14 -36.65
N GLU A 406 8.72 37.10 -37.48
CA GLU A 406 7.57 36.22 -37.22
C GLU A 406 8.02 34.74 -37.30
N PRO A 407 7.64 33.89 -36.31
CA PRO A 407 7.93 32.47 -36.36
C PRO A 407 7.17 31.78 -37.49
N LEU A 408 7.76 30.73 -38.07
CA LEU A 408 7.11 29.83 -39.03
C LEU A 408 5.95 29.09 -38.40
N PHE A 409 6.14 28.65 -37.15
CA PHE A 409 5.16 27.87 -36.39
C PHE A 409 5.16 28.33 -34.93
N THR A 410 4.02 28.25 -34.26
CA THR A 410 3.90 28.52 -32.82
C THR A 410 2.92 27.53 -32.21
N GLY A 411 3.12 27.09 -30.97
CA GLY A 411 2.18 26.22 -30.27
C GLY A 411 2.58 25.94 -28.83
N VAL A 412 1.99 24.90 -28.23
CA VAL A 412 2.28 24.48 -26.84
C VAL A 412 2.70 23.02 -26.82
N VAL A 413 3.78 22.74 -26.08
CA VAL A 413 4.33 21.40 -25.88
C VAL A 413 4.17 21.00 -24.41
N PRO A 414 3.80 19.75 -24.09
CA PRO A 414 3.57 19.32 -22.71
C PRO A 414 4.89 19.13 -21.95
N ARG A 415 5.98 18.88 -22.66
CA ARG A 415 7.32 18.65 -22.13
C ARG A 415 8.33 18.99 -23.23
N ILE A 416 9.53 19.37 -22.85
CA ILE A 416 10.61 19.66 -23.79
C ILE A 416 11.56 18.46 -23.79
N ARG A 417 11.22 17.48 -24.62
CA ARG A 417 12.03 16.28 -24.90
C ARG A 417 11.66 15.84 -26.31
N PHE A 418 12.53 16.16 -27.25
CA PHE A 418 12.36 15.89 -28.67
C PHE A 418 13.60 15.18 -29.19
N ASP A 419 13.43 14.03 -29.82
CA ASP A 419 14.44 13.34 -30.62
C ASP A 419 13.92 12.99 -32.01
N GLY A 420 14.73 13.21 -33.05
CA GLY A 420 14.46 12.82 -34.43
C GLY A 420 13.00 13.01 -34.89
N ALA A 421 12.22 11.92 -34.89
CA ALA A 421 10.83 11.89 -35.34
C ALA A 421 9.88 12.80 -34.54
N ASP A 422 10.23 13.16 -33.29
CA ASP A 422 9.44 14.07 -32.46
C ASP A 422 9.34 15.48 -33.07
N PHE A 423 10.30 15.89 -33.91
CA PHE A 423 10.29 17.18 -34.61
C PHE A 423 9.42 17.21 -35.87
N GLY A 424 8.82 16.07 -36.23
CA GLY A 424 7.91 15.96 -37.35
C GLY A 424 8.60 16.18 -38.69
N LYS A 425 8.21 17.25 -39.39
CA LYS A 425 8.77 17.61 -40.71
C LYS A 425 10.00 18.52 -40.63
N LEU A 426 10.41 18.92 -39.42
CA LEU A 426 11.62 19.70 -39.22
C LEU A 426 12.79 18.73 -39.19
N GLU A 427 13.64 18.78 -40.22
CA GLU A 427 14.82 17.94 -40.38
C GLU A 427 16.07 18.78 -40.10
N ASP A 428 16.43 19.68 -41.01
CA ASP A 428 17.60 20.55 -40.91
C ASP A 428 17.18 22.04 -40.98
N LEU A 429 18.10 22.95 -40.63
CA LEU A 429 17.98 24.40 -40.83
C LEU A 429 16.72 25.02 -40.18
N PHE A 430 16.53 24.77 -38.89
CA PHE A 430 15.50 25.45 -38.10
C PHE A 430 16.02 25.90 -36.72
N ALA A 431 15.27 26.76 -36.05
CA ALA A 431 15.48 27.09 -34.65
C ALA A 431 14.18 27.09 -33.88
N ILE A 432 14.22 26.78 -32.59
CA ILE A 432 13.06 26.76 -31.70
C ILE A 432 13.34 27.61 -30.46
N ARG A 433 12.38 28.46 -30.10
CA ARG A 433 12.33 29.12 -28.80
C ARG A 433 11.20 28.53 -27.97
N PHE A 434 11.54 27.88 -26.86
CA PHE A 434 10.56 27.51 -25.83
C PHE A 434 10.47 28.60 -24.77
N SER A 435 9.27 28.93 -24.32
CA SER A 435 9.06 29.95 -23.28
C SER A 435 7.84 29.65 -22.41
N GLY A 436 7.85 30.19 -21.20
CA GLY A 436 6.76 30.02 -20.25
C GLY A 436 7.24 30.30 -18.83
N TYR A 437 6.62 29.63 -17.87
CA TYR A 437 6.93 29.68 -16.45
C TYR A 437 7.28 28.29 -15.96
N LEU A 438 8.41 28.19 -15.26
CA LEU A 438 8.75 27.05 -14.44
C LEU A 438 8.01 27.21 -13.11
N LYS A 439 7.10 26.28 -12.82
CA LYS A 439 6.45 26.21 -11.52
C LYS A 439 7.39 25.50 -10.56
N ILE A 440 8.13 26.28 -9.78
CA ILE A 440 9.06 25.81 -8.77
C ILE A 440 8.25 25.43 -7.53
N PRO A 441 8.14 24.13 -7.19
CA PRO A 441 7.30 23.71 -6.07
C PRO A 441 7.89 24.16 -4.73
N GLU A 442 9.22 24.21 -4.63
CA GLU A 442 9.94 24.49 -3.39
C GLU A 442 11.24 25.26 -3.64
N THR A 443 11.54 26.23 -2.77
CA THR A 443 12.76 27.05 -2.82
C THR A 443 14.03 26.18 -2.72
N SER A 444 14.90 26.21 -3.73
CA SER A 444 16.12 25.37 -3.82
C SER A 444 17.18 25.90 -4.78
N ASN A 445 18.38 25.34 -4.71
CA ASN A 445 19.25 25.20 -5.88
C ASN A 445 18.66 24.14 -6.84
N TYR A 446 18.49 24.54 -8.09
CA TYR A 446 18.11 23.73 -9.22
C TYR A 446 19.32 23.66 -10.16
N LEU A 447 19.67 22.45 -10.58
CA LEU A 447 20.54 22.25 -11.72
C LEU A 447 19.63 21.96 -12.92
N PHE A 448 19.84 22.68 -13.99
CA PHE A 448 19.16 22.47 -15.26
C PHE A 448 20.15 21.90 -16.26
N ARG A 449 19.66 20.97 -17.08
CA ARG A 449 20.40 20.32 -18.15
C ARG A 449 19.66 20.56 -19.44
N LEU A 450 20.40 21.05 -20.40
CA LEU A 450 19.95 21.20 -21.77
C LEU A 450 20.84 20.30 -22.63
N ALA A 451 20.24 19.28 -23.24
CA ALA A 451 20.93 18.40 -24.17
C ALA A 451 20.46 18.67 -25.59
N SER A 452 21.37 19.03 -26.50
CA SER A 452 21.04 19.37 -27.88
C SER A 452 22.06 18.89 -28.93
N ASP A 453 21.58 18.61 -30.15
CA ASP A 453 22.37 18.17 -31.33
C ASP A 453 22.92 19.33 -32.19
N ASP A 454 22.82 20.55 -31.70
CA ASP A 454 23.53 21.74 -32.18
C ASP A 454 23.28 22.82 -31.11
N GLY A 455 23.42 24.10 -31.44
CA GLY A 455 23.50 25.17 -30.46
C GLY A 455 22.23 25.37 -29.65
N SER A 456 22.34 25.43 -28.31
CA SER A 456 21.23 25.78 -27.43
C SER A 456 21.62 26.62 -26.21
N ARG A 457 20.64 27.33 -25.62
CA ARG A 457 20.81 28.04 -24.34
C ARG A 457 19.54 28.01 -23.50
N LEU A 458 19.70 28.07 -22.17
CA LEU A 458 18.64 28.21 -21.19
C LEU A 458 18.78 29.53 -20.43
N ILE A 459 17.68 30.27 -20.31
CA ILE A 459 17.55 31.51 -19.56
C ILE A 459 16.42 31.34 -18.54
N ILE A 460 16.64 31.69 -17.28
CA ILE A 460 15.64 31.71 -16.20
C ILE A 460 15.71 33.06 -15.49
N ASP A 461 14.58 33.73 -15.30
CA ASP A 461 14.50 35.08 -14.71
C ASP A 461 15.45 36.10 -15.37
N GLY A 462 15.67 35.95 -16.69
CA GLY A 462 16.60 36.78 -17.45
C GLY A 462 18.08 36.46 -17.25
N GLN A 463 18.44 35.44 -16.46
CA GLN A 463 19.81 34.96 -16.29
C GLN A 463 20.08 33.75 -17.19
N GLU A 464 21.19 33.79 -17.94
CA GLU A 464 21.67 32.65 -18.73
C GLU A 464 22.24 31.58 -17.80
N ILE A 465 21.63 30.40 -17.80
CA ILE A 465 21.94 29.29 -16.89
C ILE A 465 22.79 28.24 -17.60
N VAL A 466 22.43 27.93 -18.85
CA VAL A 466 23.15 26.96 -19.69
C VAL A 466 23.43 27.60 -21.04
N ASN A 467 24.65 27.43 -21.55
CA ASN A 467 25.05 27.82 -22.89
C ASN A 467 25.82 26.67 -23.55
N ALA A 468 25.16 26.06 -24.52
CA ALA A 468 25.66 25.01 -25.39
C ALA A 468 25.65 25.51 -26.85
N ASP A 469 26.02 26.78 -27.11
CA ASP A 469 25.98 27.34 -28.46
C ASP A 469 27.15 26.84 -29.34
N GLY A 470 26.89 26.54 -30.61
CA GLY A 470 27.88 26.00 -31.54
C GLY A 470 27.37 24.82 -32.35
N LEU A 471 28.22 24.30 -33.24
CA LEU A 471 27.94 23.04 -33.96
C LEU A 471 28.53 21.86 -33.19
N HIS A 472 27.69 20.90 -32.81
CA HIS A 472 28.12 19.70 -32.09
C HIS A 472 27.03 18.63 -32.10
N GLY A 473 27.42 17.35 -32.03
CA GLY A 473 26.46 16.26 -31.81
C GLY A 473 25.67 16.40 -30.49
N PRO A 474 24.77 15.46 -30.13
CA PRO A 474 23.97 15.57 -28.91
C PRO A 474 24.85 15.65 -27.65
N GLU A 475 24.98 16.86 -27.08
CA GLU A 475 25.78 17.13 -25.89
C GLU A 475 24.90 17.73 -24.80
N ALA A 476 25.03 17.21 -23.57
CA ALA A 476 24.35 17.76 -22.40
C ALA A 476 25.23 18.83 -21.72
N ARG A 477 24.68 20.02 -21.51
CA ARG A 477 25.28 21.07 -20.69
C ARG A 477 24.41 21.33 -19.47
N ASP A 478 25.07 21.50 -18.32
CA ASP A 478 24.42 21.70 -17.03
C ASP A 478 24.66 23.14 -16.54
N GLY A 479 23.71 23.69 -15.81
CA GLY A 479 23.81 25.00 -15.17
C GLY A 479 23.05 25.00 -13.85
N GLU A 480 23.55 25.72 -12.85
CA GLU A 480 22.97 25.76 -11.51
C GLU A 480 22.44 27.15 -11.17
N ILE A 481 21.26 27.22 -10.57
CA ILE A 481 20.67 28.45 -10.05
C ILE A 481 19.79 28.19 -8.83
N ALA A 482 19.79 29.12 -7.87
CA ALA A 482 18.89 29.11 -6.73
C ALA A 482 17.58 29.84 -7.08
N LEU A 483 16.43 29.18 -6.93
CA LEU A 483 15.10 29.71 -7.22
C LEU A 483 14.18 29.55 -6.00
N ALA A 484 13.32 30.53 -5.73
CA ALA A 484 12.27 30.46 -4.73
C ALA A 484 11.08 29.59 -5.19
N ALA A 485 10.22 29.16 -4.26
CA ALA A 485 8.96 28.53 -4.63
C ALA A 485 8.05 29.55 -5.34
N GLY A 486 7.41 29.14 -6.44
CA GLY A 486 6.54 29.98 -7.25
C GLY A 486 6.85 29.89 -8.74
N ASN A 487 6.34 30.84 -9.51
CA ASN A 487 6.44 30.84 -10.96
C ASN A 487 7.63 31.67 -11.43
N HIS A 488 8.54 31.05 -12.17
CA HIS A 488 9.76 31.67 -12.70
C HIS A 488 9.74 31.68 -14.22
N PRO A 489 9.76 32.85 -14.91
CA PRO A 489 9.87 32.90 -16.35
C PRO A 489 11.13 32.19 -16.85
N PHE A 490 10.98 31.37 -17.90
CA PHE A 490 12.11 30.73 -18.56
C PHE A 490 12.04 30.88 -20.08
N THR A 491 13.19 30.75 -20.73
CA THR A 491 13.33 30.68 -22.17
C THR A 491 14.43 29.69 -22.53
N ILE A 492 14.16 28.80 -23.48
CA ILE A 492 15.16 27.95 -24.11
C ILE A 492 15.21 28.31 -25.59
N GLU A 493 16.41 28.49 -26.11
CA GLU A 493 16.61 28.68 -27.55
C GLU A 493 17.52 27.55 -28.06
N TYR A 494 17.17 26.98 -29.20
CA TYR A 494 17.87 25.88 -29.85
C TYR A 494 17.88 26.11 -31.36
N PHE A 495 18.97 25.79 -32.06
CA PHE A 495 19.00 25.69 -33.51
C PHE A 495 19.57 24.35 -33.95
N GLU A 496 19.13 23.90 -35.12
CA GLU A 496 19.63 22.75 -35.85
C GLU A 496 20.16 23.21 -37.21
N ASN A 497 21.43 22.94 -37.52
CA ASN A 497 22.00 23.15 -38.84
C ASN A 497 21.77 21.92 -39.73
N GLY A 498 22.21 20.75 -39.26
CA GLY A 498 21.82 19.49 -39.84
C GLY A 498 22.64 18.29 -39.38
N GLY A 499 22.07 17.10 -39.51
CA GLY A 499 22.60 15.90 -38.86
C GLY A 499 21.46 15.12 -38.20
N GLY A 500 21.63 14.73 -36.94
CA GLY A 500 20.48 14.37 -36.11
C GLY A 500 19.91 15.64 -35.49
N GLN A 501 18.70 15.57 -34.93
CA GLN A 501 18.14 16.67 -34.14
C GLN A 501 17.67 16.18 -32.78
N THR A 502 18.02 16.91 -31.72
CA THR A 502 17.62 16.61 -30.34
C THR A 502 17.57 17.89 -29.52
N VAL A 503 16.53 18.04 -28.69
CA VAL A 503 16.52 19.01 -27.58
C VAL A 503 15.77 18.43 -26.39
N ILE A 504 16.45 18.35 -25.25
CA ILE A 504 15.90 17.81 -24.01
C ILE A 504 16.17 18.79 -22.88
N PHE A 505 15.09 19.23 -22.23
CA PHE A 505 15.15 20.06 -21.04
C PHE A 505 14.89 19.22 -19.81
N GLU A 506 15.94 19.08 -19.02
CA GLU A 506 15.90 18.34 -17.78
C GLU A 506 16.21 19.29 -16.64
N TRP A 507 15.62 19.01 -15.49
CA TRP A 507 16.03 19.64 -14.26
C TRP A 507 16.35 18.57 -13.25
N ARG A 508 17.10 18.99 -12.25
CA ARG A 508 17.20 18.34 -10.98
C ARG A 508 17.32 19.43 -9.93
N SER A 509 17.07 19.09 -8.70
CA SER A 509 17.31 20.00 -7.59
C SER A 509 17.92 19.24 -6.44
N PHE A 510 18.29 19.95 -5.39
CA PHE A 510 18.58 19.32 -4.11
C PHE A 510 17.40 18.42 -3.66
N PHE A 511 16.16 18.77 -4.04
CA PHE A 511 14.95 18.02 -3.75
C PHE A 511 14.71 16.83 -4.69
N SER A 512 15.14 16.93 -5.94
CA SER A 512 15.05 15.86 -6.95
C SER A 512 16.37 15.80 -7.73
N PRO A 513 17.48 15.24 -7.20
CA PRO A 513 18.86 15.25 -7.74
C PRO A 513 19.06 14.46 -9.02
N GLU A 514 17.95 14.07 -9.64
CA GLU A 514 17.90 13.30 -10.85
C GLU A 514 17.50 14.11 -12.02
N TRP A 515 18.25 13.92 -13.10
CA TRP A 515 17.87 14.47 -14.38
C TRP A 515 16.56 13.81 -14.81
N GLN A 516 15.50 14.58 -14.68
CA GLN A 516 14.18 14.25 -15.21
C GLN A 516 13.81 15.33 -16.19
N THR A 517 13.15 14.94 -17.29
CA THR A 517 12.46 15.90 -18.13
C THR A 517 11.48 16.69 -17.26
N VAL A 518 11.48 18.02 -17.39
CA VAL A 518 10.59 18.87 -16.58
C VAL A 518 9.13 18.43 -16.79
N PRO A 519 8.38 18.02 -15.74
CA PRO A 519 7.01 17.53 -15.88
C PRO A 519 6.05 18.58 -16.45
N THR A 520 4.99 18.12 -17.08
CA THR A 520 3.99 18.99 -17.71
C THR A 520 3.33 19.94 -16.72
N GLU A 521 3.02 19.44 -15.53
CA GLU A 521 2.46 20.20 -14.41
C GLU A 521 3.40 21.28 -13.87
N ASN A 522 4.71 21.16 -14.12
CA ASN A 522 5.73 22.14 -13.73
C ASN A 522 6.05 23.16 -14.84
N LEU A 523 5.40 23.05 -15.99
CA LEU A 523 5.48 24.01 -17.08
C LEU A 523 4.15 24.74 -17.21
N GLY A 524 4.20 26.07 -17.20
CA GLY A 524 3.05 26.93 -17.41
C GLY A 524 3.25 27.87 -18.60
N TYR A 525 2.24 28.06 -19.44
CA TYR A 525 2.22 29.12 -20.46
C TYR A 525 1.12 30.15 -20.15
N ASP A 526 1.36 31.41 -20.51
CA ASP A 526 0.43 32.50 -20.21
C ASP A 526 -0.85 32.39 -21.07
N LEU A 527 -2.01 32.18 -20.41
CA LEU A 527 -3.31 32.07 -21.07
C LEU A 527 -3.80 33.40 -21.68
N ARG A 528 -3.20 34.54 -21.30
CA ARG A 528 -3.55 35.87 -21.83
C ARG A 528 -2.92 36.14 -23.19
N GLN A 529 -1.95 35.34 -23.61
CA GLN A 529 -1.35 35.42 -24.94
C GLN A 529 -2.23 34.66 -25.94
N ASN A 530 -2.74 35.34 -26.96
CA ASN A 530 -3.49 34.69 -28.05
C ASN A 530 -2.55 33.80 -28.86
N LEU A 531 -2.60 32.49 -28.61
CA LEU A 531 -1.86 31.47 -29.35
C LEU A 531 -2.75 30.87 -30.44
N VAL A 532 -2.29 30.95 -31.69
CA VAL A 532 -2.77 30.08 -32.78
C VAL A 532 -1.74 28.96 -32.88
N ALA A 533 -2.09 27.77 -32.38
CA ALA A 533 -1.19 26.63 -32.35
C ALA A 533 -1.18 25.92 -33.72
N GLU A 534 -0.02 25.94 -34.39
CA GLU A 534 0.27 25.30 -35.66
C GLU A 534 1.69 24.70 -35.65
N LEU A 535 2.09 23.95 -34.61
CA LEU A 535 3.39 23.26 -34.64
C LEU A 535 3.35 22.07 -35.61
N PRO A 536 4.49 21.65 -36.19
CA PRO A 536 4.55 20.42 -36.98
C PRO A 536 4.24 19.19 -36.11
N GLU A 537 3.25 18.38 -36.49
CA GLU A 537 2.99 17.07 -35.88
C GLU A 537 4.27 16.20 -35.91
N PRO A 538 4.69 15.56 -34.79
CA PRO A 538 3.95 15.33 -33.55
C PRO A 538 4.25 16.33 -32.41
N MET A 539 4.91 17.46 -32.70
CA MET A 539 5.27 18.46 -31.69
C MET A 539 4.04 19.17 -31.12
N ASP A 540 3.00 19.38 -31.93
CA ASP A 540 1.79 20.06 -31.49
C ASP A 540 0.97 19.18 -30.55
N ARG A 541 0.75 19.62 -29.31
CA ARG A 541 -0.19 18.97 -28.39
C ARG A 541 -1.38 19.85 -28.03
N GLY A 542 -1.54 21.00 -28.69
CA GLY A 542 -2.64 21.93 -28.43
C GLY A 542 -2.82 22.24 -26.95
N LYS A 543 -4.07 22.19 -26.46
CA LYS A 543 -4.40 22.34 -25.03
C LYS A 543 -4.34 20.98 -24.33
N ILE A 544 -3.59 20.91 -23.24
CA ILE A 544 -3.48 19.72 -22.39
C ILE A 544 -4.76 19.54 -21.58
N ARG A 545 -5.33 18.33 -21.60
CA ARG A 545 -6.61 18.02 -20.97
C ARG A 545 -6.49 16.76 -20.11
N PRO A 546 -6.87 16.79 -18.82
CA PRO A 546 -6.96 15.59 -18.00
C PRO A 546 -7.79 14.51 -18.69
N GLY A 547 -7.27 13.28 -18.72
CA GLY A 547 -7.88 12.16 -19.43
C GLY A 547 -7.39 11.95 -20.87
N ASP A 548 -6.55 12.85 -21.40
CA ASP A 548 -5.82 12.67 -22.67
C ASP A 548 -4.30 12.63 -22.45
N ALA A 549 -3.70 11.45 -22.60
CA ALA A 549 -2.30 11.14 -22.27
C ALA A 549 -1.86 11.49 -20.83
N THR A 550 -2.80 11.93 -19.99
CA THR A 550 -2.58 12.45 -18.64
C THR A 550 -3.70 12.00 -17.71
N ARG A 551 -3.35 11.67 -16.46
CA ARG A 551 -4.32 11.18 -15.48
C ARG A 551 -5.55 12.09 -15.38
N LEU A 552 -6.70 11.49 -15.09
CA LEU A 552 -7.87 12.26 -14.69
C LEU A 552 -7.60 12.97 -13.36
N THR A 553 -8.28 14.07 -13.12
CA THR A 553 -8.18 14.86 -11.88
C THR A 553 -9.46 14.82 -11.05
N ASP A 554 -10.60 14.56 -11.70
CA ASP A 554 -11.93 14.75 -11.12
C ASP A 554 -12.72 13.45 -11.01
N VAL A 555 -13.81 13.52 -10.25
CA VAL A 555 -14.81 12.45 -10.17
C VAL A 555 -15.51 12.32 -11.52
N HIS A 556 -15.80 11.09 -11.92
CA HIS A 556 -16.47 10.80 -13.18
C HIS A 556 -17.83 11.53 -13.27
N PRO A 557 -18.14 12.26 -14.37
CA PRO A 557 -19.32 13.12 -14.47
C PRO A 557 -20.66 12.39 -14.29
N ALA A 558 -20.68 11.09 -14.58
CA ALA A 558 -21.86 10.24 -14.40
C ALA A 558 -22.12 9.80 -12.95
N TYR A 559 -21.30 10.24 -11.99
CA TYR A 559 -21.39 9.85 -10.59
C TYR A 559 -21.46 11.06 -9.66
N THR A 560 -22.30 10.97 -8.64
CA THR A 560 -22.34 11.91 -7.53
C THR A 560 -21.47 11.38 -6.40
N LEU A 561 -20.45 12.16 -6.01
CA LEU A 561 -19.63 11.90 -4.83
C LEU A 561 -20.37 12.30 -3.56
N ARG A 562 -20.28 11.49 -2.51
CA ARG A 562 -20.79 11.78 -1.16
C ARG A 562 -19.74 11.42 -0.12
N GLN A 563 -19.72 12.14 1.00
CA GLN A 563 -18.93 11.73 2.16
C GLN A 563 -19.56 10.47 2.77
N ALA A 564 -18.75 9.56 3.32
CA ALA A 564 -19.24 8.33 3.95
C ALA A 564 -18.64 8.12 5.36
N ARG A 565 -18.17 9.20 5.98
CA ARG A 565 -17.65 9.25 7.35
C ARG A 565 -18.08 10.54 8.06
N PRO A 566 -18.25 10.51 9.40
CA PRO A 566 -18.44 11.72 10.19
C PRO A 566 -17.17 12.58 10.21
N ASP A 567 -17.34 13.86 10.54
CA ASP A 567 -16.22 14.78 10.72
C ASP A 567 -15.28 14.31 11.83
N GLY A 568 -13.97 14.44 11.61
CA GLY A 568 -12.94 14.03 12.57
C GLY A 568 -12.61 12.54 12.60
N PHE A 569 -13.41 11.67 11.95
CA PHE A 569 -13.06 10.27 11.77
C PHE A 569 -12.15 10.11 10.54
N THR A 570 -10.93 9.60 10.73
CA THR A 570 -9.89 9.52 9.69
C THR A 570 -9.41 8.08 9.42
N PRO A 571 -10.30 7.18 8.94
CA PRO A 571 -10.00 5.76 8.85
C PRO A 571 -9.00 5.45 7.72
N LYS A 572 -7.93 4.74 8.07
CA LYS A 572 -7.08 4.01 7.11
C LYS A 572 -7.75 2.69 6.79
N VAL A 573 -8.64 2.66 5.79
CA VAL A 573 -9.54 1.50 5.59
C VAL A 573 -8.77 0.26 5.14
N GLY A 574 -8.74 -0.77 5.98
CA GLY A 574 -8.15 -2.09 5.71
C GLY A 574 -9.14 -3.07 5.07
N GLY A 575 -10.40 -3.06 5.52
CA GLY A 575 -11.49 -3.91 5.07
C GLY A 575 -12.84 -3.25 5.37
N MET A 576 -13.88 -3.56 4.60
CA MET A 576 -15.24 -3.06 4.88
C MET A 576 -16.34 -3.90 4.24
N ASP A 577 -17.50 -3.96 4.89
CA ASP A 577 -18.71 -4.64 4.40
C ASP A 577 -19.95 -4.16 5.19
N PHE A 578 -21.15 -4.48 4.73
CA PHE A 578 -22.39 -4.05 5.36
C PHE A 578 -23.04 -5.13 6.23
N LEU A 579 -23.55 -4.73 7.39
CA LEU A 579 -24.55 -5.49 8.14
C LEU A 579 -25.91 -5.42 7.42
N SER A 580 -26.79 -6.38 7.72
CA SER A 580 -28.13 -6.48 7.13
C SER A 580 -29.04 -5.29 7.50
N ASP A 581 -28.76 -4.62 8.62
CA ASP A 581 -29.44 -3.40 9.05
C ASP A 581 -28.97 -2.12 8.32
N GLY A 582 -27.94 -2.25 7.49
CA GLY A 582 -27.38 -1.17 6.69
C GLY A 582 -26.20 -0.42 7.34
N ARG A 583 -25.78 -0.75 8.57
CA ARG A 583 -24.56 -0.16 9.12
C ARG A 583 -23.33 -0.70 8.40
N LEU A 584 -22.35 0.18 8.19
CA LEU A 584 -21.08 -0.18 7.56
C LEU A 584 -20.09 -0.63 8.65
N VAL A 585 -19.47 -1.79 8.45
CA VAL A 585 -18.37 -2.28 9.26
C VAL A 585 -17.06 -1.92 8.57
N VAL A 586 -16.11 -1.33 9.29
CA VAL A 586 -14.80 -0.93 8.76
C VAL A 586 -13.69 -1.42 9.67
N SER A 587 -12.74 -2.20 9.15
CA SER A 587 -11.46 -2.45 9.82
C SER A 587 -10.42 -1.41 9.41
N THR A 588 -9.51 -1.06 10.31
CA THR A 588 -8.46 -0.07 10.06
C THR A 588 -7.06 -0.67 10.06
N TRP A 589 -6.25 -0.22 9.09
CA TRP A 589 -4.82 -0.49 9.03
C TRP A 589 -4.07 0.63 9.78
N ASP A 590 -4.14 0.57 11.10
CA ASP A 590 -3.50 1.50 12.02
C ASP A 590 -3.05 0.80 13.31
N ALA A 591 -2.43 1.55 14.22
CA ALA A 591 -1.85 1.04 15.44
C ALA A 591 -2.83 0.30 16.36
N GLU A 592 -4.13 0.59 16.28
CA GLU A 592 -5.12 -0.08 17.11
C GLU A 592 -5.63 -1.38 16.47
N GLY A 593 -5.47 -1.55 15.15
CA GLY A 593 -6.04 -2.69 14.42
C GLY A 593 -7.54 -2.82 14.70
N ALA A 594 -8.26 -1.69 14.61
CA ALA A 594 -9.60 -1.54 15.13
C ALA A 594 -10.67 -1.93 14.11
N VAL A 595 -11.88 -2.23 14.62
CA VAL A 595 -13.09 -2.39 13.82
C VAL A 595 -14.15 -1.42 14.33
N TYR A 596 -14.79 -0.72 13.41
CA TYR A 596 -15.82 0.28 13.69
C TYR A 596 -17.13 -0.08 13.01
N LEU A 597 -18.24 0.16 13.70
CA LEU A 597 -19.56 0.32 13.09
C LEU A 597 -19.78 1.80 12.76
N ILE A 598 -20.31 2.06 11.57
CA ILE A 598 -20.71 3.39 11.13
C ILE A 598 -22.18 3.37 10.76
N ASP A 599 -22.97 4.11 11.52
CA ASP A 599 -24.39 4.30 11.27
C ASP A 599 -24.62 5.57 10.42
N GLY A 600 -25.68 5.58 9.61
CA GLY A 600 -26.09 6.72 8.80
C GLY A 600 -25.26 6.98 7.55
N VAL A 601 -24.35 6.08 7.13
CA VAL A 601 -23.44 6.30 5.99
C VAL A 601 -24.16 6.56 4.64
N GLN A 602 -25.40 6.11 4.50
CA GLN A 602 -26.24 6.29 3.30
C GLN A 602 -26.77 7.71 3.14
N THR A 603 -26.79 8.48 4.22
CA THR A 603 -27.27 9.87 4.21
C THR A 603 -26.37 10.76 3.35
N GLY A 604 -25.07 10.46 3.28
CA GLY A 604 -24.06 11.32 2.67
C GLY A 604 -23.71 12.56 3.50
N GLU A 605 -24.33 12.74 4.66
CA GLU A 605 -24.21 13.92 5.52
C GLU A 605 -23.41 13.58 6.79
N PRO A 606 -22.16 14.07 6.95
CA PRO A 606 -21.29 13.72 8.07
C PRO A 606 -21.92 13.94 9.46
N SER A 607 -22.76 14.97 9.60
CA SER A 607 -23.46 15.32 10.84
C SER A 607 -24.53 14.31 11.27
N GLN A 608 -24.94 13.40 10.37
CA GLN A 608 -25.92 12.35 10.63
C GLN A 608 -25.26 10.97 10.83
N MET A 609 -23.93 10.91 10.82
CA MET A 609 -23.18 9.67 10.97
C MET A 609 -22.62 9.55 12.38
N THR A 610 -22.59 8.32 12.90
CA THR A 610 -21.95 8.01 14.17
C THR A 610 -21.04 6.81 14.03
N THR A 611 -19.89 6.86 14.69
CA THR A 611 -18.94 5.74 14.74
C THR A 611 -18.95 5.11 16.13
N LYS A 612 -18.90 3.77 16.17
CA LYS A 612 -18.68 2.99 17.39
C LYS A 612 -17.53 2.02 17.15
N LYS A 613 -16.47 2.12 17.95
CA LYS A 613 -15.39 1.13 17.94
C LYS A 613 -15.87 -0.12 18.66
N ILE A 614 -15.83 -1.26 17.98
CA ILE A 614 -16.37 -2.53 18.48
C ILE A 614 -15.27 -3.55 18.79
N ALA A 615 -14.12 -3.45 18.12
CA ALA A 615 -12.98 -4.35 18.32
C ALA A 615 -11.65 -3.61 18.16
N THR A 616 -10.59 -4.16 18.75
CA THR A 616 -9.21 -3.65 18.67
C THR A 616 -8.20 -4.79 18.82
N GLY A 617 -6.95 -4.54 18.44
CA GLY A 617 -5.84 -5.48 18.66
C GLY A 617 -5.68 -6.53 17.55
N LEU A 618 -6.26 -6.30 16.37
CA LEU A 618 -6.07 -7.17 15.21
C LEU A 618 -4.76 -6.84 14.48
N ALA A 619 -4.05 -7.86 14.00
CA ALA A 619 -2.80 -7.74 13.28
C ALA A 619 -3.04 -7.51 11.78
N GLU A 620 -2.90 -6.25 11.36
CA GLU A 620 -3.00 -5.83 9.94
C GLU A 620 -4.32 -6.33 9.28
N PRO A 621 -5.51 -5.90 9.78
CA PRO A 621 -6.80 -6.42 9.35
C PRO A 621 -7.18 -5.90 7.95
N LEU A 622 -6.54 -6.47 6.93
CA LEU A 622 -6.63 -6.08 5.52
C LEU A 622 -7.69 -6.87 4.75
N GLY A 623 -8.56 -7.62 5.43
CA GLY A 623 -9.79 -8.10 4.82
C GLY A 623 -10.91 -8.20 5.81
N LEU A 624 -12.13 -7.94 5.33
CA LEU A 624 -13.35 -7.98 6.13
C LEU A 624 -14.48 -8.52 5.27
N LYS A 625 -15.29 -9.42 5.82
CA LYS A 625 -16.55 -9.87 5.23
C LYS A 625 -17.61 -10.01 6.32
N VAL A 626 -18.84 -9.60 6.03
CA VAL A 626 -20.01 -9.91 6.83
C VAL A 626 -20.77 -11.06 6.15
N VAL A 627 -21.09 -12.11 6.91
CA VAL A 627 -21.91 -13.24 6.47
C VAL A 627 -22.92 -13.56 7.55
N ASP A 628 -24.22 -13.48 7.25
CA ASP A 628 -25.29 -13.67 8.23
C ASP A 628 -25.16 -12.77 9.48
N ASP A 629 -24.75 -11.51 9.28
CA ASP A 629 -24.41 -10.52 10.33
C ASP A 629 -23.24 -10.91 11.24
N GLU A 630 -22.52 -11.99 10.92
CA GLU A 630 -21.27 -12.36 11.59
C GLU A 630 -20.09 -11.69 10.87
N ILE A 631 -19.17 -11.11 11.66
CA ILE A 631 -18.02 -10.36 11.15
C ILE A 631 -16.79 -11.27 11.11
N TYR A 632 -16.18 -11.37 9.93
CA TYR A 632 -14.94 -12.12 9.70
C TYR A 632 -13.84 -11.19 9.23
N ILE A 633 -12.66 -11.32 9.83
CA ILE A 633 -11.48 -10.49 9.57
C ILE A 633 -10.33 -11.36 9.08
N MET A 634 -9.81 -11.04 7.89
CA MET A 634 -8.54 -11.58 7.41
C MET A 634 -7.41 -10.74 8.00
N GLN A 635 -6.59 -11.38 8.83
CA GLN A 635 -5.34 -10.85 9.36
C GLN A 635 -4.16 -11.47 8.61
N LYS A 636 -2.96 -10.92 8.79
CA LYS A 636 -1.72 -11.54 8.29
C LYS A 636 -1.54 -13.00 8.72
N GLN A 637 -1.99 -13.32 9.93
CA GLN A 637 -1.65 -14.55 10.65
C GLN A 637 -2.80 -15.56 10.73
N GLU A 638 -4.04 -15.10 10.57
CA GLU A 638 -5.24 -15.92 10.75
C GLU A 638 -6.49 -15.27 10.13
N LEU A 639 -7.52 -16.09 9.90
CA LEU A 639 -8.89 -15.67 9.69
C LEU A 639 -9.61 -15.72 11.04
N THR A 640 -10.21 -14.61 11.45
CA THR A 640 -10.85 -14.48 12.77
C THR A 640 -12.31 -14.10 12.64
N ARG A 641 -13.17 -14.78 13.40
CA ARG A 641 -14.56 -14.42 13.61
C ARG A 641 -14.65 -13.57 14.89
N LEU A 642 -15.36 -12.45 14.81
CA LEU A 642 -15.63 -11.58 15.96
C LEU A 642 -17.00 -11.92 16.54
N ILE A 643 -17.08 -12.13 17.85
CA ILE A 643 -18.29 -12.57 18.55
C ILE A 643 -18.57 -11.61 19.72
N ASP A 644 -19.79 -11.10 19.75
CA ASP A 644 -20.41 -10.38 20.87
C ASP A 644 -21.36 -11.37 21.58
N HIS A 645 -21.09 -11.67 22.85
CA HIS A 645 -21.85 -12.64 23.63
C HIS A 645 -23.04 -12.02 24.37
N ASP A 646 -23.04 -10.71 24.59
CA ASP A 646 -24.03 -10.04 25.44
C ASP A 646 -24.93 -9.01 24.71
N GLY A 647 -24.64 -8.75 23.44
CA GLY A 647 -25.41 -7.89 22.55
C GLY A 647 -25.16 -6.40 22.78
N ASP A 648 -24.08 -6.02 23.48
CA ASP A 648 -23.71 -4.62 23.68
C ASP A 648 -22.92 -4.02 22.50
N GLU A 649 -22.70 -4.82 21.45
CA GLU A 649 -21.94 -4.55 20.21
C GLU A 649 -20.44 -4.37 20.43
N LEU A 650 -19.90 -4.66 21.60
CA LEU A 650 -18.47 -4.81 21.83
C LEU A 650 -18.09 -6.27 21.63
N ILE A 651 -16.94 -6.50 21.01
CA ILE A 651 -16.48 -7.85 20.73
C ILE A 651 -15.82 -8.43 21.99
N ASP A 652 -16.43 -9.50 22.49
CA ASP A 652 -15.94 -10.28 23.63
C ASP A 652 -14.94 -11.35 23.20
N GLU A 653 -15.21 -12.06 22.11
CA GLU A 653 -14.40 -13.19 21.63
C GLU A 653 -13.88 -12.97 20.21
N TYR A 654 -12.57 -13.20 20.07
CA TYR A 654 -11.82 -13.20 18.82
C TYR A 654 -11.50 -14.65 18.50
N GLN A 655 -12.40 -15.31 17.78
CA GLN A 655 -12.33 -16.74 17.49
C GLN A 655 -11.51 -17.00 16.23
N THR A 656 -10.47 -17.81 16.33
CA THR A 656 -9.68 -18.23 15.17
C THR A 656 -10.48 -19.24 14.35
N VAL A 657 -10.79 -18.91 13.10
CA VAL A 657 -11.44 -19.81 12.13
C VAL A 657 -10.39 -20.66 11.43
N CYS A 658 -9.30 -20.04 10.98
CA CYS A 658 -8.22 -20.73 10.28
C CYS A 658 -6.89 -20.01 10.48
N ASN A 659 -5.82 -20.77 10.70
CA ASN A 659 -4.46 -20.27 10.75
C ASN A 659 -3.47 -21.32 10.19
N ASP A 660 -3.88 -22.09 9.18
CA ASP A 660 -3.11 -23.26 8.69
C ASP A 660 -1.97 -22.90 7.72
N TRP A 661 -1.79 -21.61 7.39
CA TRP A 661 -0.68 -21.16 6.55
C TRP A 661 0.55 -20.74 7.38
N GLU A 662 1.73 -21.13 6.92
CA GLU A 662 2.98 -20.65 7.51
C GLU A 662 3.10 -19.12 7.41
N THR A 663 3.60 -18.48 8.46
CA THR A 663 3.79 -17.03 8.55
C THR A 663 5.18 -16.72 9.10
N THR A 664 5.88 -15.78 8.50
CA THR A 664 7.16 -15.30 9.01
C THR A 664 7.03 -13.92 9.63
N ALA A 665 8.16 -13.42 10.12
CA ALA A 665 8.27 -12.08 10.65
C ALA A 665 8.13 -11.00 9.56
N ASN A 666 8.36 -11.33 8.28
CA ASN A 666 8.48 -10.34 7.20
C ASN A 666 7.28 -9.38 7.12
N PHE A 667 7.53 -8.07 7.13
CA PHE A 667 6.53 -7.01 7.22
C PHE A 667 5.52 -6.97 6.06
N HIS A 668 5.84 -7.60 4.92
CA HIS A 668 5.04 -7.49 3.70
C HIS A 668 4.21 -8.75 3.39
N GLU A 669 4.27 -9.78 4.24
CA GLU A 669 3.48 -11.01 4.10
C GLU A 669 1.99 -10.83 4.48
N PHE A 670 1.33 -9.86 3.87
CA PHE A 670 -0.06 -9.54 4.13
C PHE A 670 -1.02 -10.69 3.79
N GLY A 671 -2.11 -10.78 4.56
CA GLY A 671 -3.31 -11.52 4.19
C GLY A 671 -4.36 -10.53 3.66
N PHE A 672 -4.69 -10.63 2.38
CA PHE A 672 -5.69 -9.76 1.74
C PHE A 672 -6.99 -10.51 1.47
N GLY A 673 -8.09 -9.76 1.39
CA GLY A 673 -9.42 -10.33 1.23
C GLY A 673 -10.52 -9.37 1.67
N LEU A 674 -11.74 -9.84 1.89
CA LEU A 674 -12.16 -11.25 1.91
C LEU A 674 -13.38 -11.41 1.00
N ALA A 675 -13.32 -12.34 0.05
CA ALA A 675 -14.48 -12.71 -0.76
C ALA A 675 -15.19 -13.91 -0.11
N TYR A 676 -16.47 -14.10 -0.41
CA TYR A 676 -17.24 -15.23 0.11
C TYR A 676 -18.13 -15.82 -0.98
N GLU A 677 -18.01 -17.13 -1.16
CA GLU A 677 -18.92 -17.96 -1.95
C GLU A 677 -19.19 -19.21 -1.14
N ALA A 678 -20.42 -19.34 -0.63
CA ALA A 678 -20.75 -20.36 0.34
C ALA A 678 -20.36 -21.78 -0.14
N PRO A 679 -19.70 -22.59 0.72
CA PRO A 679 -19.40 -22.35 2.13
C PRO A 679 -18.03 -21.71 2.42
N TYR A 680 -17.33 -21.17 1.42
CA TYR A 680 -15.92 -20.78 1.51
C TYR A 680 -15.70 -19.26 1.53
N PHE A 681 -14.73 -18.84 2.35
CA PHE A 681 -14.05 -17.56 2.20
C PHE A 681 -12.87 -17.70 1.24
N TYR A 682 -12.55 -16.65 0.50
CA TYR A 682 -11.40 -16.59 -0.40
C TYR A 682 -10.49 -15.42 -0.05
N ALA A 683 -9.20 -15.72 0.11
CA ALA A 683 -8.17 -14.77 0.50
C ALA A 683 -6.92 -14.96 -0.35
N THR A 684 -6.04 -13.97 -0.34
CA THR A 684 -4.74 -14.04 -1.00
C THR A 684 -3.63 -13.79 0.00
N LEU A 685 -2.57 -14.60 -0.08
CA LEU A 685 -1.42 -14.56 0.81
C LEU A 685 -0.24 -13.97 0.03
N ALA A 686 0.14 -12.74 0.36
CA ALA A 686 1.27 -12.08 -0.28
C ALA A 686 2.61 -12.75 0.07
N ILE A 687 3.59 -12.63 -0.81
CA ILE A 687 4.96 -13.04 -0.50
C ILE A 687 5.65 -12.03 0.43
N GLY A 688 6.68 -12.49 1.13
CA GLY A 688 7.57 -11.59 1.85
C GLY A 688 8.38 -10.74 0.89
N ILE A 689 8.61 -9.49 1.25
CA ILE A 689 9.33 -8.54 0.41
C ILE A 689 10.48 -7.99 1.22
N LEU A 690 11.64 -7.84 0.58
CA LEU A 690 12.73 -7.13 1.18
C LEU A 690 12.37 -5.67 1.29
N PRO A 691 12.98 -4.99 2.26
CA PRO A 691 13.12 -3.58 2.16
C PRO A 691 13.42 -3.12 0.74
N GLY A 692 12.54 -2.33 0.17
CA GLY A 692 12.70 -1.79 -1.13
C GLY A 692 11.79 -2.33 -2.21
N GLY A 693 11.12 -3.45 -2.03
CA GLY A 693 10.19 -3.98 -3.02
C GLY A 693 10.71 -5.17 -3.84
N ALA A 694 11.95 -5.64 -3.65
CA ALA A 694 12.35 -6.93 -4.23
C ALA A 694 11.72 -8.07 -3.43
N SER A 695 11.36 -9.15 -4.11
CA SER A 695 10.90 -10.37 -3.43
C SER A 695 11.95 -10.88 -2.45
N ALA A 696 11.53 -11.25 -1.23
CA ALA A 696 12.43 -11.84 -0.27
C ALA A 696 12.90 -13.24 -0.71
N PRO A 697 14.16 -13.62 -0.44
CA PRO A 697 14.58 -15.00 -0.63
C PRO A 697 13.91 -15.91 0.41
N ASN A 698 13.80 -17.20 0.11
CA ASN A 698 13.31 -18.23 1.03
C ASN A 698 11.86 -18.02 1.51
N GLN A 699 10.94 -17.81 0.56
CA GLN A 699 9.51 -17.73 0.85
C GLN A 699 8.98 -19.04 1.47
N PRO A 700 8.08 -18.97 2.46
CA PRO A 700 7.27 -20.12 2.84
C PRO A 700 6.46 -20.64 1.66
N ARG A 701 6.22 -21.95 1.59
CA ARG A 701 5.44 -22.56 0.49
C ARG A 701 3.99 -22.09 0.45
N SER A 702 3.46 -21.62 1.58
CA SER A 702 2.11 -21.09 1.72
C SER A 702 1.94 -19.70 1.09
N ARG A 703 3.02 -18.95 0.84
CA ARG A 703 2.96 -17.57 0.35
C ARG A 703 2.88 -17.47 -1.17
N GLY A 704 2.35 -16.35 -1.66
CA GLY A 704 2.08 -16.10 -3.08
C GLY A 704 0.95 -16.98 -3.62
N LYS A 705 -0.08 -17.21 -2.80
CA LYS A 705 -1.20 -18.12 -3.09
C LYS A 705 -2.56 -17.45 -2.96
N CYS A 706 -3.51 -17.93 -3.73
CA CYS A 706 -4.93 -17.78 -3.46
C CYS A 706 -5.41 -18.99 -2.66
N VAL A 707 -6.15 -18.77 -1.58
CA VAL A 707 -6.67 -19.84 -0.71
C VAL A 707 -8.19 -19.75 -0.62
N ARG A 708 -8.83 -20.89 -0.36
CA ARG A 708 -10.21 -20.94 0.14
C ARG A 708 -10.23 -21.57 1.53
N ILE A 709 -11.09 -21.05 2.41
CA ILE A 709 -11.21 -21.46 3.80
C ILE A 709 -12.68 -21.79 4.08
N HIS A 710 -12.97 -23.01 4.49
CA HIS A 710 -14.35 -23.40 4.80
C HIS A 710 -14.83 -22.67 6.07
N ARG A 711 -16.00 -22.00 6.00
CA ARG A 711 -16.54 -21.18 7.09
C ARG A 711 -16.61 -21.89 8.43
N GLU A 712 -17.18 -23.09 8.46
CA GLU A 712 -17.44 -23.82 9.71
C GLU A 712 -16.25 -24.66 10.21
N THR A 713 -15.52 -25.33 9.32
CA THR A 713 -14.46 -26.27 9.70
C THR A 713 -13.08 -25.62 9.79
N GLY A 714 -12.89 -24.46 9.16
CA GLY A 714 -11.59 -23.81 9.04
C GLY A 714 -10.65 -24.47 8.03
N GLU A 715 -11.10 -25.52 7.32
CA GLU A 715 -10.27 -26.26 6.36
C GLU A 715 -9.78 -25.33 5.25
N LEU A 716 -8.46 -25.32 5.04
CA LEU A 716 -7.78 -24.48 4.06
C LEU A 716 -7.34 -25.29 2.83
N GLU A 717 -7.61 -24.74 1.66
CA GLU A 717 -7.16 -25.28 0.38
C GLU A 717 -6.47 -24.20 -0.48
N TYR A 718 -5.39 -24.58 -1.17
CA TYR A 718 -4.66 -23.69 -2.08
C TYR A 718 -5.20 -23.82 -3.51
N ILE A 719 -5.76 -22.73 -4.04
CA ILE A 719 -6.48 -22.71 -5.32
C ILE A 719 -5.59 -22.30 -6.49
N ALA A 720 -4.74 -21.29 -6.28
CA ALA A 720 -3.83 -20.79 -7.31
C ALA A 720 -2.52 -20.27 -6.69
N SER A 721 -1.49 -20.13 -7.51
CA SER A 721 -0.13 -19.76 -7.10
C SER A 721 0.51 -18.72 -8.02
N GLY A 722 1.69 -18.25 -7.63
CA GLY A 722 2.47 -17.32 -8.45
C GLY A 722 2.01 -15.86 -8.31
N LEU A 723 1.44 -15.49 -7.17
CA LEU A 723 1.10 -14.11 -6.83
C LEU A 723 2.25 -13.42 -6.09
N ARG A 724 2.37 -12.10 -6.21
CA ARG A 724 3.38 -11.30 -5.51
C ARG A 724 2.78 -10.49 -4.36
N THR A 725 2.05 -9.42 -4.69
CA THR A 725 1.32 -8.59 -3.72
C THR A 725 -0.12 -8.47 -4.20
N PRO A 726 -0.92 -9.52 -4.00
CA PRO A 726 -2.29 -9.57 -4.53
C PRO A 726 -3.26 -8.80 -3.63
N ASN A 727 -3.24 -7.46 -3.65
CA ASN A 727 -4.05 -6.62 -2.75
C ASN A 727 -5.54 -6.58 -3.12
N GLY A 728 -6.21 -7.72 -2.98
CA GLY A 728 -7.65 -7.84 -3.08
C GLY A 728 -8.09 -8.95 -4.02
N ILE A 729 -9.17 -9.59 -3.59
CA ILE A 729 -9.87 -10.63 -4.30
C ILE A 729 -11.36 -10.39 -4.08
N ASN A 730 -12.16 -10.48 -5.15
CA ASN A 730 -13.61 -10.42 -5.04
C ASN A 730 -14.28 -11.00 -6.29
N GLN A 731 -15.60 -11.15 -6.22
CA GLN A 731 -16.42 -11.46 -7.37
C GLN A 731 -16.46 -10.28 -8.36
N GLY A 732 -16.26 -10.60 -9.63
CA GLY A 732 -16.35 -9.68 -10.76
C GLY A 732 -17.49 -10.04 -11.68
N VAL A 733 -17.22 -10.02 -13.00
CA VAL A 733 -18.19 -10.45 -14.02
C VAL A 733 -18.50 -11.93 -13.92
N ASP A 734 -19.69 -12.32 -14.38
CA ASP A 734 -20.18 -13.71 -14.41
C ASP A 734 -20.23 -14.44 -13.05
N GLY A 735 -20.06 -13.71 -11.94
CA GLY A 735 -19.96 -14.28 -10.59
C GLY A 735 -18.60 -14.90 -10.28
N GLU A 736 -17.63 -14.79 -11.19
CA GLU A 736 -16.30 -15.37 -11.08
C GLU A 736 -15.38 -14.54 -10.17
N LEU A 737 -14.34 -15.18 -9.62
CA LEU A 737 -13.36 -14.54 -8.74
C LEU A 737 -12.20 -13.93 -9.54
N PHE A 738 -11.81 -12.71 -9.14
CA PHE A 738 -10.69 -11.99 -9.73
C PHE A 738 -9.75 -11.42 -8.67
N ILE A 739 -8.47 -11.33 -9.02
CA ILE A 739 -7.39 -10.80 -8.17
C ILE A 739 -6.74 -9.61 -8.88
N ALA A 740 -6.42 -8.58 -8.10
CA ALA A 740 -5.48 -7.53 -8.51
C ALA A 740 -4.10 -7.84 -7.93
N ASP A 741 -3.05 -7.88 -8.77
CA ASP A 741 -1.68 -8.17 -8.33
C ASP A 741 -0.69 -7.11 -8.84
N ASN A 742 0.25 -6.73 -7.97
CA ASN A 742 1.25 -5.71 -8.26
C ASN A 742 2.40 -6.24 -9.11
N GLN A 743 3.02 -5.34 -9.89
CA GLN A 743 4.27 -5.61 -10.58
C GLN A 743 5.44 -6.00 -9.65
N GLY A 744 6.48 -6.59 -10.21
CA GLY A 744 7.70 -6.97 -9.51
C GLY A 744 8.65 -7.78 -10.38
N ASP A 745 9.52 -8.58 -9.75
CA ASP A 745 10.32 -9.57 -10.46
C ASP A 745 9.40 -10.59 -11.14
N TRP A 746 9.65 -10.83 -12.43
CA TRP A 746 8.86 -11.65 -13.34
C TRP A 746 7.43 -11.16 -13.60
N LEU A 747 7.01 -10.08 -12.94
CA LEU A 747 5.70 -9.45 -13.09
C LEU A 747 5.92 -8.08 -13.74
N PRO A 748 5.95 -8.00 -15.08
CA PRO A 748 6.45 -6.83 -15.78
C PRO A 748 5.62 -5.55 -15.58
N ALA A 749 4.33 -5.72 -15.31
CA ALA A 749 3.38 -4.67 -14.96
C ALA A 749 2.32 -5.23 -14.00
N SER A 750 1.57 -4.35 -13.34
CA SER A 750 0.43 -4.73 -12.51
C SER A 750 -0.69 -5.32 -13.38
N LYS A 751 -1.59 -6.13 -12.81
CA LYS A 751 -2.53 -6.92 -13.61
C LYS A 751 -3.79 -7.33 -12.85
N ILE A 752 -4.87 -7.59 -13.61
CA ILE A 752 -6.09 -8.25 -13.14
C ILE A 752 -6.09 -9.69 -13.63
N LEU A 753 -6.41 -10.63 -12.74
CA LEU A 753 -6.29 -12.07 -12.94
C LEU A 753 -7.64 -12.74 -12.68
N HIS A 754 -8.00 -13.72 -13.52
CA HIS A 754 -9.13 -14.61 -13.27
C HIS A 754 -8.66 -15.84 -12.48
N VAL A 755 -9.30 -16.12 -11.35
CA VAL A 755 -8.94 -17.24 -10.46
C VAL A 755 -9.51 -18.54 -11.00
N THR A 756 -8.64 -19.52 -11.22
CA THR A 756 -9.03 -20.91 -11.54
C THR A 756 -8.13 -21.89 -10.80
N GLU A 757 -8.67 -23.05 -10.48
CA GLU A 757 -7.94 -24.15 -9.83
C GLU A 757 -6.62 -24.46 -10.55
N GLY A 758 -5.53 -24.51 -9.80
CA GLY A 758 -4.19 -24.83 -10.29
C GLY A 758 -3.49 -23.73 -11.10
N ALA A 759 -4.10 -22.55 -11.30
CA ALA A 759 -3.50 -21.47 -12.07
C ALA A 759 -2.17 -20.98 -11.47
N PHE A 760 -1.24 -20.61 -12.35
CA PHE A 760 0.03 -19.99 -11.98
C PHE A 760 0.17 -18.60 -12.61
N PHE A 761 0.41 -17.58 -11.80
CA PHE A 761 0.39 -16.18 -12.20
C PHE A 761 1.77 -15.53 -12.34
N ASN A 762 2.81 -16.32 -12.65
CA ASN A 762 4.13 -15.87 -13.07
C ASN A 762 5.07 -15.29 -12.00
N SER A 763 4.73 -15.33 -10.71
CA SER A 763 5.72 -15.05 -9.64
C SER A 763 6.54 -16.29 -9.33
N TYR A 764 7.81 -16.29 -9.74
CA TYR A 764 8.76 -17.36 -9.45
C TYR A 764 9.46 -17.22 -8.09
N ALA A 765 9.16 -16.16 -7.33
CA ALA A 765 9.52 -16.10 -5.92
C ALA A 765 8.79 -17.17 -5.09
N VAL A 766 7.66 -17.68 -5.61
CA VAL A 766 6.89 -18.76 -4.99
C VAL A 766 7.58 -20.10 -5.26
N PRO A 767 8.04 -20.82 -4.21
CA PRO A 767 8.87 -22.01 -4.37
C PRO A 767 8.08 -23.21 -4.90
N GLY A 768 8.69 -23.97 -5.81
CA GLY A 768 8.16 -25.25 -6.30
C GLY A 768 7.11 -25.12 -7.41
N GLU A 769 7.00 -23.94 -8.03
CA GLU A 769 6.02 -23.64 -9.09
C GLU A 769 6.68 -23.51 -10.48
N GLU A 770 7.99 -23.79 -10.58
CA GLU A 770 8.82 -23.45 -11.74
C GLU A 770 8.39 -24.15 -13.05
N ASN A 771 7.72 -25.29 -12.93
CA ASN A 771 7.26 -26.10 -14.06
C ASN A 771 5.81 -25.83 -14.49
N LYS A 772 5.10 -24.90 -13.82
CA LYS A 772 3.70 -24.61 -14.17
C LYS A 772 3.60 -23.70 -15.39
N THR A 773 2.55 -23.90 -16.18
CA THR A 773 2.19 -23.01 -17.29
C THR A 773 1.59 -21.73 -16.76
N VAL A 774 2.14 -20.60 -17.20
CA VAL A 774 1.64 -19.27 -16.85
C VAL A 774 0.25 -19.06 -17.44
N LYS A 775 -0.71 -18.67 -16.59
CA LYS A 775 -2.01 -18.17 -17.03
C LYS A 775 -1.89 -16.68 -17.33
N PRO A 776 -2.24 -16.21 -18.54
CA PRO A 776 -2.16 -14.79 -18.88
C PRO A 776 -3.17 -13.96 -18.07
N PRO A 777 -2.90 -12.66 -17.84
CA PRO A 777 -3.85 -11.79 -17.17
C PRO A 777 -5.04 -11.45 -18.05
N VAL A 778 -6.16 -11.09 -17.41
CA VAL A 778 -7.34 -10.55 -18.08
C VAL A 778 -7.01 -9.19 -18.68
N VAL A 779 -6.36 -8.32 -17.90
CA VAL A 779 -5.81 -7.05 -18.36
C VAL A 779 -4.45 -6.76 -17.70
N TRP A 780 -3.52 -6.24 -18.49
CA TRP A 780 -2.35 -5.52 -17.99
C TRP A 780 -2.74 -4.09 -17.57
N LEU A 781 -2.11 -3.61 -16.51
CA LEU A 781 -2.22 -2.25 -16.00
C LEU A 781 -0.86 -1.57 -16.16
N PRO A 782 -0.61 -0.87 -17.28
CA PRO A 782 0.67 -0.22 -17.52
C PRO A 782 1.08 0.75 -16.41
N GLN A 783 2.29 0.50 -15.91
CA GLN A 783 2.92 1.25 -14.84
C GLN A 783 3.04 2.73 -15.17
N ASP A 784 2.70 3.61 -14.21
CA ASP A 784 2.71 5.08 -14.31
C ASP A 784 1.76 5.68 -15.37
N GLU A 785 1.08 4.85 -16.15
CA GLU A 785 0.10 5.27 -17.17
C GLU A 785 -1.34 5.11 -16.68
N ILE A 786 -1.63 4.01 -15.96
CA ILE A 786 -2.95 3.73 -15.39
C ILE A 786 -2.93 2.95 -14.05
N GLY A 787 -1.86 2.24 -13.70
CA GLY A 787 -1.83 1.49 -12.45
C GLY A 787 -0.43 1.14 -11.94
N ASN A 788 -0.27 1.18 -10.62
CA ASN A 788 0.97 1.03 -9.87
C ASN A 788 0.79 0.05 -8.68
N SER A 789 -0.34 0.17 -7.99
CA SER A 789 -0.77 -0.64 -6.86
C SER A 789 -2.29 -0.83 -6.92
N PRO A 790 -2.79 -1.69 -7.83
CA PRO A 790 -4.21 -1.96 -7.95
C PRO A 790 -4.71 -2.68 -6.70
N SER A 791 -5.97 -2.44 -6.35
CA SER A 791 -6.64 -3.05 -5.21
C SER A 791 -7.93 -3.77 -5.62
N THR A 792 -8.65 -4.32 -4.64
CA THR A 792 -9.90 -5.09 -4.75
C THR A 792 -10.70 -4.88 -6.04
N PRO A 793 -10.69 -5.85 -6.97
CA PRO A 793 -11.62 -5.90 -8.08
C PRO A 793 -13.06 -6.04 -7.58
N ASN A 794 -14.04 -5.61 -8.38
CA ASN A 794 -15.45 -5.73 -8.05
C ASN A 794 -16.28 -5.69 -9.34
N TYR A 795 -17.51 -6.17 -9.28
CA TYR A 795 -18.46 -6.00 -10.37
C TYR A 795 -18.92 -4.53 -10.47
N LEU A 796 -19.21 -4.09 -11.69
CA LEU A 796 -19.81 -2.78 -11.96
C LEU A 796 -21.23 -3.00 -12.50
N ASN A 797 -22.25 -2.57 -11.74
CA ASN A 797 -23.66 -2.81 -12.06
C ASN A 797 -24.48 -1.51 -12.21
N ASP A 798 -23.83 -0.43 -12.62
CA ASP A 798 -24.44 0.89 -12.71
C ASP A 798 -24.41 1.49 -14.12
N GLY A 799 -25.50 2.19 -14.46
CA GLY A 799 -25.63 2.95 -15.69
C GLY A 799 -25.36 2.12 -16.96
N PRO A 800 -24.67 2.69 -17.97
CA PRO A 800 -24.30 1.96 -19.19
C PRO A 800 -23.18 0.94 -18.96
N TYR A 801 -22.50 0.97 -17.82
CA TYR A 801 -21.32 0.14 -17.51
C TYR A 801 -21.68 -1.21 -16.89
N LYS A 802 -22.97 -1.54 -16.81
CA LYS A 802 -23.47 -2.81 -16.26
C LYS A 802 -22.82 -4.01 -16.94
N GLY A 803 -22.39 -4.98 -16.13
CA GLY A 803 -21.73 -6.19 -16.60
C GLY A 803 -20.23 -6.02 -16.89
N GLN A 804 -19.62 -4.93 -16.40
CA GLN A 804 -18.17 -4.72 -16.43
C GLN A 804 -17.59 -4.90 -15.03
N MET A 805 -16.29 -4.65 -14.89
CA MET A 805 -15.60 -4.62 -13.61
C MET A 805 -15.10 -3.22 -13.27
N ILE A 806 -14.84 -3.02 -11.99
CA ILE A 806 -14.17 -1.85 -11.43
C ILE A 806 -13.13 -2.32 -10.42
N HIS A 807 -12.03 -1.59 -10.27
CA HIS A 807 -11.06 -1.86 -9.21
C HIS A 807 -10.47 -0.57 -8.66
N GLY A 808 -9.99 -0.63 -7.42
CA GLY A 808 -9.28 0.48 -6.79
C GLY A 808 -7.83 0.56 -7.22
N GLU A 809 -7.21 1.70 -6.95
CA GLU A 809 -5.82 1.96 -7.21
C GLU A 809 -5.28 2.84 -6.06
N ILE A 810 -4.22 2.38 -5.38
CA ILE A 810 -3.66 3.07 -4.21
C ILE A 810 -2.65 4.17 -4.61
N THR A 811 -1.76 3.91 -5.57
CA THR A 811 -0.59 4.75 -5.85
C THR A 811 -0.82 5.73 -7.02
N HIS A 812 -1.26 5.24 -8.18
CA HIS A 812 -1.81 6.08 -9.24
C HIS A 812 -3.17 6.73 -8.81
N GLY A 813 -3.84 6.16 -7.82
CA GLY A 813 -5.07 6.66 -7.22
C GLY A 813 -6.33 6.41 -8.04
N GLY A 814 -7.49 6.55 -7.40
CA GLY A 814 -8.80 6.49 -8.04
C GLY A 814 -9.36 5.08 -8.28
N LEU A 815 -10.43 5.00 -9.07
CA LEU A 815 -11.03 3.75 -9.54
C LEU A 815 -10.82 3.61 -11.05
N LYS A 816 -10.52 2.39 -11.50
CA LYS A 816 -10.35 2.05 -12.92
C LYS A 816 -11.47 1.11 -13.36
N ARG A 817 -11.96 1.30 -14.58
CA ARG A 817 -13.01 0.48 -15.18
C ARG A 817 -12.37 -0.56 -16.10
N VAL A 818 -12.87 -1.79 -16.06
CA VAL A 818 -12.38 -2.88 -16.89
C VAL A 818 -13.56 -3.50 -17.64
N PHE A 819 -13.57 -3.38 -18.96
CA PHE A 819 -14.42 -4.18 -19.82
C PHE A 819 -13.79 -5.56 -19.96
N VAL A 820 -14.58 -6.62 -19.76
CA VAL A 820 -14.13 -8.00 -19.86
C VAL A 820 -14.94 -8.71 -20.96
N GLU A 821 -14.26 -9.46 -21.80
CA GLU A 821 -14.85 -10.33 -22.80
C GLU A 821 -14.37 -11.78 -22.63
N GLN A 822 -15.18 -12.73 -23.09
CA GLN A 822 -14.77 -14.12 -23.25
C GLN A 822 -14.48 -14.42 -24.71
N VAL A 823 -13.25 -14.81 -25.01
CA VAL A 823 -12.83 -15.27 -26.33
C VAL A 823 -12.40 -16.74 -26.21
N ASN A 824 -13.09 -17.62 -26.93
CA ASN A 824 -12.89 -19.07 -26.83
C ASN A 824 -13.00 -19.61 -25.37
N GLY A 825 -13.91 -19.02 -24.58
CA GLY A 825 -14.13 -19.40 -23.17
C GLY A 825 -13.03 -18.94 -22.21
N GLN A 826 -12.13 -18.05 -22.62
CA GLN A 826 -11.09 -17.46 -21.78
C GLN A 826 -11.31 -15.95 -21.64
N TYR A 827 -11.05 -15.41 -20.45
CA TYR A 827 -11.21 -14.00 -20.16
C TYR A 827 -10.03 -13.16 -20.64
N GLN A 828 -10.34 -12.05 -21.28
CA GLN A 828 -9.42 -10.95 -21.59
C GLN A 828 -10.21 -9.63 -21.56
N GLY A 829 -9.57 -8.49 -21.75
CA GLY A 829 -10.32 -7.24 -21.71
C GLY A 829 -9.54 -5.96 -21.95
N THR A 830 -10.18 -4.86 -21.57
CA THR A 830 -9.68 -3.50 -21.75
C THR A 830 -9.85 -2.71 -20.46
N VAL A 831 -8.78 -2.03 -20.04
CA VAL A 831 -8.83 -1.09 -18.91
C VAL A 831 -8.97 0.35 -19.41
N PHE A 832 -9.78 1.13 -18.69
CA PHE A 832 -10.06 2.54 -18.93
C PHE A 832 -9.84 3.36 -17.66
N ARG A 833 -9.38 4.60 -17.84
CA ARG A 833 -9.48 5.60 -16.77
C ARG A 833 -10.94 5.89 -16.49
N PHE A 834 -11.30 6.05 -15.22
CA PHE A 834 -12.71 6.17 -14.83
C PHE A 834 -12.97 7.26 -13.78
N ILE A 835 -12.71 7.01 -12.50
CA ILE A 835 -12.93 8.01 -11.43
C ILE A 835 -11.58 8.40 -10.84
N GLN A 836 -11.27 9.70 -10.85
CA GLN A 836 -10.26 10.28 -9.97
C GLN A 836 -10.95 11.28 -9.02
N GLY A 837 -10.24 12.28 -8.48
CA GLY A 837 -10.82 13.30 -7.60
C GLY A 837 -11.15 12.84 -6.18
N LEU A 838 -10.67 11.66 -5.76
CA LEU A 838 -10.91 11.13 -4.42
C LEU A 838 -9.93 11.70 -3.37
N GLU A 839 -10.21 11.44 -2.09
CA GLU A 839 -9.45 11.94 -0.94
C GLU A 839 -8.06 11.32 -0.80
N ALA A 840 -7.89 10.04 -1.17
CA ALA A 840 -6.70 9.23 -0.93
C ALA A 840 -6.65 8.01 -1.87
N GLY A 841 -5.59 7.18 -1.76
CA GLY A 841 -5.44 5.94 -2.53
C GLY A 841 -6.52 4.91 -2.19
N VAL A 842 -7.11 4.27 -3.20
CA VAL A 842 -8.28 3.38 -3.00
C VAL A 842 -7.84 1.96 -2.67
N ASN A 843 -8.16 1.47 -1.47
CA ASN A 843 -7.82 0.12 -1.02
C ASN A 843 -8.99 -0.86 -1.13
N ARG A 844 -10.20 -0.42 -0.75
CA ARG A 844 -11.39 -1.27 -0.71
C ARG A 844 -12.54 -0.56 -1.39
N ASN A 845 -13.44 -1.34 -1.99
CA ASN A 845 -14.71 -0.84 -2.49
C ASN A 845 -15.80 -1.91 -2.31
N VAL A 846 -17.00 -1.48 -1.91
CA VAL A 846 -18.13 -2.38 -1.64
C VAL A 846 -19.44 -1.69 -2.02
N TRP A 847 -20.36 -2.47 -2.59
CA TRP A 847 -21.70 -1.96 -2.91
C TRP A 847 -22.56 -1.92 -1.64
N GLY A 848 -23.13 -0.77 -1.35
CA GLY A 848 -24.04 -0.58 -0.24
C GLY A 848 -25.49 -0.91 -0.58
N PRO A 849 -26.35 -1.09 0.44
CA PRO A 849 -27.76 -1.41 0.25
C PRO A 849 -28.56 -0.28 -0.43
N ASP A 850 -28.03 0.95 -0.46
CA ASP A 850 -28.62 2.09 -1.18
C ASP A 850 -28.26 2.12 -2.67
N GLY A 851 -27.52 1.12 -3.16
CA GLY A 851 -27.05 1.02 -4.54
C GLY A 851 -25.91 1.96 -4.89
N ALA A 852 -25.17 2.48 -3.90
CA ALA A 852 -23.94 3.22 -4.13
C ALA A 852 -22.69 2.36 -3.92
N LEU A 853 -21.60 2.74 -4.57
CA LEU A 853 -20.29 2.14 -4.35
C LEU A 853 -19.57 2.93 -3.26
N TYR A 854 -19.35 2.29 -2.11
CA TYR A 854 -18.55 2.82 -1.00
C TYR A 854 -17.08 2.54 -1.27
N ILE A 855 -16.22 3.51 -0.95
CA ILE A 855 -14.81 3.55 -1.32
C ILE A 855 -13.97 3.83 -0.07
N GLY A 856 -13.27 2.80 0.38
CA GLY A 856 -12.35 2.86 1.51
C GLY A 856 -10.94 3.14 1.03
N MET A 857 -10.32 4.18 1.58
CA MET A 857 -9.02 4.67 1.14
C MET A 857 -7.96 4.54 2.25
N VAL A 858 -6.72 4.44 1.82
CA VAL A 858 -5.54 4.30 2.68
C VAL A 858 -4.34 5.02 2.05
N GLY A 859 -3.34 5.32 2.87
CA GLY A 859 -2.04 5.74 2.42
C GLY A 859 -0.98 5.59 3.51
N SER A 860 0.25 5.60 3.06
CA SER A 860 1.47 5.62 3.86
C SER A 860 2.51 6.49 3.16
N THR A 861 3.61 6.79 3.85
CA THR A 861 4.84 7.30 3.24
C THR A 861 5.38 6.31 2.20
N GLY A 862 6.31 6.76 1.36
CA GLY A 862 6.85 5.91 0.29
C GLY A 862 5.87 5.72 -0.87
N ASN A 863 5.92 4.55 -1.52
CA ASN A 863 5.21 4.26 -2.77
C ASN A 863 3.78 3.70 -2.57
N TRP A 864 3.20 3.80 -1.36
CA TRP A 864 1.89 3.24 -1.03
C TRP A 864 0.88 4.33 -0.62
N GLY A 865 0.55 5.19 -1.59
CA GLY A 865 -0.45 6.26 -1.45
C GLY A 865 -0.53 7.12 -2.73
N ASP A 866 -1.61 7.89 -2.88
CA ASP A 866 -1.81 8.82 -4.00
C ASP A 866 -1.08 10.15 -3.70
N ALA A 867 -0.16 10.55 -4.57
CA ALA A 867 0.70 11.71 -4.33
C ALA A 867 -0.10 13.01 -4.20
N GLY A 868 0.16 13.77 -3.13
CA GLY A 868 -0.52 15.03 -2.83
C GLY A 868 -1.94 14.87 -2.27
N LYS A 869 -2.30 13.67 -1.80
CA LYS A 869 -3.60 13.33 -1.21
C LYS A 869 -3.47 12.95 0.27
N LEU A 870 -4.61 12.70 0.92
CA LEU A 870 -4.66 12.23 2.30
C LEU A 870 -4.15 10.78 2.39
N TYR A 871 -3.89 10.32 3.62
CA TYR A 871 -3.51 8.93 3.92
C TYR A 871 -4.67 8.09 4.47
N TYR A 872 -5.89 8.64 4.43
CA TYR A 872 -7.11 8.04 4.93
C TYR A 872 -8.28 8.56 4.09
N GLY A 873 -9.40 7.86 4.12
CA GLY A 873 -10.62 8.34 3.48
C GLY A 873 -11.71 7.29 3.43
N LEU A 874 -12.96 7.75 3.42
CA LEU A 874 -14.13 6.90 3.23
C LEU A 874 -15.23 7.72 2.56
N GLN A 875 -15.45 7.48 1.27
CA GLN A 875 -16.41 8.20 0.44
C GLN A 875 -17.35 7.21 -0.25
N SER A 876 -18.41 7.69 -0.88
CA SER A 876 -19.22 6.87 -1.80
C SER A 876 -19.50 7.61 -3.09
N VAL A 877 -19.71 6.84 -4.16
CA VAL A 877 -20.16 7.34 -5.46
C VAL A 877 -21.43 6.62 -5.87
N LYS A 878 -22.37 7.36 -6.47
CA LYS A 878 -23.62 6.80 -6.98
C LYS A 878 -23.90 7.31 -8.38
N TYR A 879 -24.29 6.43 -9.29
CA TYR A 879 -24.66 6.83 -10.65
C TYR A 879 -25.81 7.84 -10.62
N ASN A 880 -25.65 8.97 -11.32
CA ASN A 880 -26.58 10.10 -11.27
C ASN A 880 -27.66 10.08 -12.36
N GLY A 881 -27.65 9.08 -13.24
CA GLY A 881 -28.59 8.97 -14.36
C GLY A 881 -28.10 9.56 -15.68
N GLU A 882 -26.98 10.30 -15.66
CA GLU A 882 -26.46 11.04 -16.82
C GLU A 882 -25.14 10.40 -17.30
N PRO A 883 -25.16 9.57 -18.37
CA PRO A 883 -23.94 8.94 -18.86
C PRO A 883 -22.96 9.98 -19.42
N ALA A 884 -21.67 9.80 -19.15
CA ALA A 884 -20.62 10.55 -19.84
C ALA A 884 -20.46 10.01 -21.27
N PHE A 885 -19.83 10.78 -22.16
CA PHE A 885 -19.41 10.30 -23.48
C PHE A 885 -18.02 9.66 -23.40
N GLU A 886 -17.92 8.37 -23.69
CA GLU A 886 -16.66 7.61 -23.65
C GLU A 886 -16.78 6.28 -24.40
N VAL A 887 -15.67 5.57 -24.58
CA VAL A 887 -15.64 4.19 -25.08
C VAL A 887 -16.19 3.27 -23.99
N LEU A 888 -17.35 2.66 -24.23
CA LEU A 888 -17.96 1.69 -23.34
C LEU A 888 -17.25 0.34 -23.37
N ALA A 889 -16.90 -0.19 -24.54
CA ALA A 889 -16.27 -1.51 -24.68
C ALA A 889 -15.37 -1.57 -25.93
N ILE A 890 -14.35 -2.42 -25.88
CA ILE A 890 -13.54 -2.80 -27.05
C ILE A 890 -13.56 -4.32 -27.13
N ARG A 891 -14.11 -4.85 -28.22
CA ARG A 891 -14.21 -6.30 -28.46
C ARG A 891 -13.22 -6.73 -29.51
N THR A 892 -12.53 -7.83 -29.25
CA THR A 892 -11.58 -8.41 -30.20
C THR A 892 -12.34 -9.14 -31.30
N GLU A 893 -12.08 -8.78 -32.55
CA GLU A 893 -12.59 -9.44 -33.74
C GLU A 893 -11.48 -10.26 -34.43
N ALA A 894 -11.84 -11.11 -35.39
CA ALA A 894 -10.88 -11.96 -36.09
C ALA A 894 -9.79 -11.16 -36.86
N ASP A 895 -10.10 -9.92 -37.25
CA ASP A 895 -9.30 -9.05 -38.12
C ASP A 895 -9.16 -7.61 -37.58
N GLY A 896 -9.49 -7.39 -36.30
CA GLY A 896 -9.36 -6.09 -35.66
C GLY A 896 -10.19 -5.95 -34.39
N PHE A 897 -10.90 -4.82 -34.25
CA PHE A 897 -11.69 -4.51 -33.05
C PHE A 897 -13.05 -3.90 -33.36
N GLU A 898 -14.05 -4.15 -32.51
CA GLU A 898 -15.28 -3.33 -32.41
C GLU A 898 -15.17 -2.43 -31.18
N LEU A 899 -15.22 -1.10 -31.38
CA LEU A 899 -15.35 -0.13 -30.30
C LEU A 899 -16.83 0.25 -30.14
N GLU A 900 -17.33 0.17 -28.91
CA GLU A 900 -18.67 0.62 -28.53
C GLU A 900 -18.56 1.87 -27.64
N PHE A 901 -19.43 2.85 -27.83
CA PHE A 901 -19.49 4.12 -27.10
C PHE A 901 -20.77 4.21 -26.27
N THR A 902 -20.69 4.90 -25.14
CA THR A 902 -21.86 5.15 -24.27
C THR A 902 -22.94 5.98 -24.96
N GLN A 903 -22.54 6.87 -25.87
CA GLN A 903 -23.41 7.80 -26.62
C GLN A 903 -23.07 7.77 -28.12
N PRO A 904 -24.02 8.11 -29.01
CA PRO A 904 -23.75 8.19 -30.44
C PRO A 904 -22.67 9.22 -30.76
N VAL A 905 -21.63 8.80 -31.49
CA VAL A 905 -20.57 9.70 -31.96
C VAL A 905 -21.15 10.64 -33.02
N ALA A 906 -20.92 11.95 -32.89
CA ALA A 906 -21.46 12.93 -33.82
C ALA A 906 -20.97 12.68 -35.26
N GLU A 907 -21.79 13.10 -36.24
CA GLU A 907 -21.39 13.08 -37.64
C GLU A 907 -20.19 14.00 -37.85
N GLY A 908 -19.14 13.49 -38.49
CA GLY A 908 -17.90 14.24 -38.69
C GLY A 908 -16.67 13.50 -38.19
N PHE A 909 -16.80 12.77 -37.09
CA PHE A 909 -15.69 12.07 -36.43
C PHE A 909 -15.55 10.61 -36.86
N GLY A 910 -14.33 10.10 -36.77
CA GLY A 910 -13.95 8.71 -37.05
C GLY A 910 -14.18 8.32 -38.50
N LYS A 911 -13.82 9.21 -39.44
CA LYS A 911 -13.98 8.99 -40.89
C LYS A 911 -12.73 8.46 -41.56
N SER A 912 -11.57 8.57 -40.90
CA SER A 912 -10.28 8.19 -41.46
C SER A 912 -9.44 7.38 -40.47
N ALA A 913 -8.50 6.61 -41.01
CA ALA A 913 -7.59 5.78 -40.21
C ALA A 913 -6.75 6.59 -39.21
N ALA A 914 -6.40 7.83 -39.56
CA ALA A 914 -5.63 8.73 -38.70
C ALA A 914 -6.38 9.13 -37.42
N GLU A 915 -7.71 9.03 -37.40
CA GLU A 915 -8.53 9.29 -36.22
C GLU A 915 -8.64 8.09 -35.26
N PHE A 916 -7.95 6.99 -35.56
CA PHE A 916 -7.82 5.82 -34.68
C PHE A 916 -6.34 5.47 -34.42
N PRO A 917 -5.56 6.35 -33.76
CA PRO A 917 -4.20 6.02 -33.34
C PRO A 917 -4.18 4.75 -32.49
N LEU A 918 -3.40 3.77 -32.93
CA LEU A 918 -3.31 2.45 -32.33
C LEU A 918 -1.85 2.01 -32.27
N THR A 919 -1.36 1.70 -31.07
CA THR A 919 -0.02 1.15 -30.84
C THR A 919 -0.13 -0.21 -30.19
N ARG A 920 0.72 -1.16 -30.58
CA ARG A 920 0.79 -2.50 -29.99
C ARG A 920 2.15 -2.72 -29.34
N TRP A 921 2.20 -3.45 -28.21
CA TRP A 921 3.43 -4.01 -27.63
C TRP A 921 3.13 -5.32 -26.87
N TYR A 922 4.16 -6.03 -26.42
CA TYR A 922 4.03 -7.05 -25.37
C TYR A 922 4.99 -6.74 -24.22
N TYR A 923 4.76 -7.37 -23.07
CA TYR A 923 5.65 -7.24 -21.92
C TYR A 923 6.62 -8.41 -21.84
N LEU A 924 7.90 -8.14 -21.62
CA LEU A 924 8.90 -9.16 -21.35
C LEU A 924 9.06 -9.37 -19.83
N PRO A 925 8.71 -10.54 -19.27
CA PRO A 925 9.02 -10.88 -17.89
C PRO A 925 10.53 -10.98 -17.69
N THR A 926 11.06 -10.33 -16.65
CA THR A 926 12.48 -10.39 -16.30
C THR A 926 12.66 -10.62 -14.81
N ALA A 927 13.81 -11.12 -14.38
CA ALA A 927 14.14 -11.22 -12.96
C ALA A 927 14.30 -9.84 -12.26
N ASN A 928 14.44 -8.76 -13.03
CA ASN A 928 14.46 -7.41 -12.48
C ASN A 928 13.04 -6.97 -12.12
N TYR A 929 12.95 -5.99 -11.22
CA TYR A 929 11.67 -5.38 -10.88
C TYR A 929 11.05 -4.69 -12.11
N GLY A 930 9.84 -5.13 -12.49
CA GLY A 930 9.15 -4.67 -13.69
C GLY A 930 9.72 -5.27 -14.98
N GLY A 931 9.17 -4.86 -16.12
CA GLY A 931 9.63 -5.35 -17.42
C GLY A 931 9.39 -4.34 -18.56
N PRO A 932 10.24 -4.37 -19.60
CA PRO A 932 10.12 -3.44 -20.71
C PRO A 932 8.93 -3.77 -21.61
N LYS A 933 8.38 -2.72 -22.25
CA LYS A 933 7.54 -2.86 -23.45
C LYS A 933 8.42 -3.27 -24.62
N MET A 934 8.02 -4.30 -25.34
CA MET A 934 8.73 -4.86 -26.49
C MET A 934 7.82 -4.85 -27.73
N ASP A 935 8.41 -4.79 -28.92
CA ASP A 935 7.68 -4.72 -30.20
C ASP A 935 6.69 -3.54 -30.26
N GLU A 936 7.05 -2.39 -29.67
CA GLU A 936 6.21 -1.20 -29.66
C GLU A 936 6.06 -0.64 -31.08
N THR A 937 4.90 -0.88 -31.68
CA THR A 937 4.67 -0.68 -33.12
C THR A 937 3.36 0.07 -33.35
N PRO A 938 3.36 1.21 -34.06
CA PRO A 938 2.13 1.86 -34.50
C PRO A 938 1.46 1.04 -35.61
N LEU A 939 0.13 0.95 -35.57
CA LEU A 939 -0.70 0.23 -36.54
C LEU A 939 -1.59 1.21 -37.30
N THR A 940 -1.88 0.88 -38.56
CA THR A 940 -2.76 1.68 -39.43
C THR A 940 -4.07 0.94 -39.65
N VAL A 941 -5.19 1.61 -39.39
CA VAL A 941 -6.54 1.08 -39.68
C VAL A 941 -6.79 1.06 -41.20
N ASN A 942 -7.23 -0.08 -41.71
CA ASN A 942 -7.50 -0.31 -43.13
C ASN A 942 -8.96 -0.04 -43.52
N ASP A 943 -9.91 -0.42 -42.65
CA ASP A 943 -11.35 -0.23 -42.89
C ASP A 943 -12.07 0.21 -41.61
N ILE A 944 -13.10 1.05 -41.78
CA ILE A 944 -13.88 1.67 -40.71
C ILE A 944 -15.36 1.53 -41.03
N GLN A 945 -16.09 0.76 -40.22
CA GLN A 945 -17.51 0.49 -40.43
C GLN A 945 -18.32 0.91 -39.21
N TRP A 946 -19.09 1.99 -39.34
CA TRP A 946 -20.00 2.46 -38.31
C TRP A 946 -21.35 1.73 -38.35
N SER A 947 -21.83 1.37 -37.17
CA SER A 947 -23.24 1.01 -36.95
C SER A 947 -24.19 2.17 -37.26
N ALA A 948 -25.45 1.85 -37.57
CA ALA A 948 -26.45 2.84 -37.96
C ALA A 948 -26.75 3.89 -36.88
N ASP A 949 -26.65 3.52 -35.60
CA ASP A 949 -26.85 4.44 -34.46
C ASP A 949 -25.57 5.19 -34.05
N ARG A 950 -24.46 4.96 -34.76
CA ARG A 950 -23.12 5.51 -34.49
C ARG A 950 -22.63 5.29 -33.06
N LYS A 951 -23.10 4.23 -32.39
CA LYS A 951 -22.57 3.81 -31.08
C LYS A 951 -21.47 2.78 -31.19
N LYS A 952 -21.36 2.08 -32.33
CA LYS A 952 -20.34 1.08 -32.58
C LYS A 952 -19.58 1.36 -33.86
N VAL A 953 -18.28 1.10 -33.84
CA VAL A 953 -17.41 1.12 -35.02
C VAL A 953 -16.53 -0.12 -35.05
N ARG A 954 -16.56 -0.85 -36.17
CA ARG A 954 -15.63 -1.93 -36.46
C ARG A 954 -14.42 -1.37 -37.20
N LEU A 955 -13.24 -1.69 -36.71
CA LEU A 955 -11.94 -1.32 -37.28
C LEU A 955 -11.24 -2.61 -37.70
N THR A 956 -10.76 -2.66 -38.95
CA THR A 956 -9.88 -3.76 -39.40
C THR A 956 -8.49 -3.22 -39.69
N PHE A 957 -7.47 -4.02 -39.41
CA PHE A 957 -6.06 -3.67 -39.63
C PHE A 957 -5.19 -4.92 -39.70
N ASP A 958 -4.02 -4.79 -40.32
CA ASP A 958 -3.03 -5.86 -40.36
C ASP A 958 -2.18 -5.88 -39.08
N GLY A 959 -1.70 -7.06 -38.69
CA GLY A 959 -0.82 -7.20 -37.53
C GLY A 959 -1.54 -7.37 -36.19
N LEU A 960 -2.76 -7.90 -36.17
CA LEU A 960 -3.35 -8.45 -34.95
C LEU A 960 -2.50 -9.63 -34.44
N LYS A 961 -2.06 -9.58 -33.18
CA LYS A 961 -1.24 -10.58 -32.50
C LYS A 961 -1.81 -10.85 -31.11
N THR A 962 -1.76 -12.11 -30.69
CA THR A 962 -2.06 -12.54 -29.33
C THR A 962 -0.88 -12.29 -28.39
N GLU A 963 -1.13 -12.29 -27.08
CA GLU A 963 -0.15 -11.99 -26.02
C GLU A 963 0.39 -10.55 -26.08
N HIS A 964 -0.44 -9.61 -26.59
CA HIS A 964 -0.06 -8.21 -26.76
C HIS A 964 -1.09 -7.28 -26.11
N VAL A 965 -0.64 -6.07 -25.80
CA VAL A 965 -1.46 -4.93 -25.39
C VAL A 965 -1.61 -3.98 -26.57
N TYR A 966 -2.83 -3.50 -26.77
CA TYR A 966 -3.22 -2.54 -27.78
C TYR A 966 -3.69 -1.26 -27.11
N TYR A 967 -3.00 -0.17 -27.41
CA TYR A 967 -3.28 1.15 -26.88
C TYR A 967 -3.96 2.01 -27.91
N PHE A 968 -5.19 2.41 -27.61
CA PHE A 968 -5.89 3.43 -28.38
C PHE A 968 -5.73 4.78 -27.71
N ARG A 969 -5.55 5.83 -28.52
CA ARG A 969 -5.67 7.23 -28.10
C ARG A 969 -6.58 7.96 -29.10
N LEU A 970 -7.86 8.04 -28.79
CA LEU A 970 -8.83 8.69 -29.67
C LEU A 970 -8.66 10.22 -29.65
N PRO A 971 -8.92 10.93 -30.75
CA PRO A 971 -8.81 12.40 -30.78
C PRO A 971 -9.75 13.05 -29.76
N GLN A 972 -9.21 13.96 -28.94
CA GLN A 972 -9.96 14.64 -27.86
C GLN A 972 -11.09 15.54 -28.38
N GLU A 973 -11.07 15.90 -29.66
CA GLU A 973 -12.03 16.74 -30.36
C GLU A 973 -13.35 16.01 -30.61
N TRP A 974 -13.36 14.68 -30.47
CA TRP A 974 -14.56 13.88 -30.65
C TRP A 974 -15.66 14.34 -29.71
N ARG A 975 -16.86 14.42 -30.28
CA ARG A 975 -18.09 14.75 -29.57
C ARG A 975 -19.15 13.70 -29.79
N ASP A 976 -20.02 13.54 -28.82
CA ASP A 976 -21.30 12.90 -29.06
C ASP A 976 -22.27 13.86 -29.75
N THR A 977 -23.44 13.35 -30.14
CA THR A 977 -24.52 14.13 -30.75
C THR A 977 -25.07 15.28 -29.88
N SER A 978 -24.77 15.29 -28.58
CA SER A 978 -25.15 16.38 -27.65
C SER A 978 -24.01 17.38 -27.41
N GLY A 979 -22.85 17.21 -28.06
CA GLY A 979 -21.69 18.08 -27.91
C GLY A 979 -20.79 17.78 -26.71
N ARG A 980 -21.00 16.68 -25.98
CA ARG A 980 -20.12 16.25 -24.89
C ARG A 980 -18.81 15.71 -25.44
N GLN A 981 -17.70 16.00 -24.75
CA GLN A 981 -16.37 15.50 -25.11
C GLN A 981 -16.12 14.12 -24.49
N LEU A 982 -15.16 13.37 -25.04
CA LEU A 982 -14.69 12.13 -24.44
C LEU A 982 -14.21 12.38 -23.01
N TRP A 983 -14.64 11.54 -22.06
CA TRP A 983 -14.17 11.62 -20.68
C TRP A 983 -12.68 11.24 -20.55
N SER A 984 -12.27 10.17 -21.23
CA SER A 984 -10.87 9.82 -21.46
C SER A 984 -10.69 9.35 -22.90
N THR A 985 -9.53 9.62 -23.47
CA THR A 985 -9.18 9.24 -24.84
C THR A 985 -8.47 7.89 -24.92
N GLU A 986 -8.01 7.36 -23.78
CA GLU A 986 -7.08 6.24 -23.73
C GLU A 986 -7.72 4.94 -23.27
N SER A 987 -7.26 3.85 -23.86
CA SER A 987 -7.60 2.50 -23.42
C SER A 987 -6.47 1.52 -23.71
N TRP A 988 -6.33 0.50 -22.85
CA TRP A 988 -5.31 -0.54 -22.98
C TRP A 988 -6.00 -1.90 -23.04
N THR A 989 -6.04 -2.48 -24.23
CA THR A 989 -6.72 -3.74 -24.53
C THR A 989 -5.71 -4.88 -24.54
N THR A 990 -5.88 -5.85 -23.66
CA THR A 990 -5.04 -7.07 -23.61
C THR A 990 -5.68 -8.13 -24.49
N VAL A 991 -4.96 -8.57 -25.53
CA VAL A 991 -5.41 -9.61 -26.46
C VAL A 991 -4.58 -10.86 -26.23
N ASN A 992 -5.17 -11.86 -25.58
CA ASN A 992 -4.55 -13.18 -25.39
C ASN A 992 -5.04 -14.19 -26.43
N TYR A 993 -6.27 -14.00 -26.92
CA TYR A 993 -6.95 -14.87 -27.86
C TYR A 993 -7.69 -14.04 -28.91
N VAL A 994 -7.87 -14.63 -30.09
CA VAL A 994 -8.64 -14.05 -31.19
C VAL A 994 -9.82 -14.99 -31.51
N PRO A 995 -11.03 -14.48 -31.77
CA PRO A 995 -12.17 -15.31 -32.13
C PRO A 995 -11.88 -16.15 -33.37
N GLN A 996 -12.28 -17.43 -33.35
CA GLN A 996 -12.21 -18.24 -34.57
C GLN A 996 -13.33 -17.84 -35.52
N VAL A 997 -12.97 -17.53 -36.77
CA VAL A 997 -13.97 -17.40 -37.84
C VAL A 997 -14.61 -18.77 -38.05
N SER A 998 -15.90 -18.92 -37.73
CA SER A 998 -16.60 -20.17 -38.06
C SER A 998 -16.54 -20.37 -39.56
N ARG A 999 -15.83 -21.42 -40.00
CA ARG A 999 -15.81 -21.82 -41.42
C ARG A 999 -17.13 -22.42 -41.85
#